data_AF-A0A9J6FS83-F1
#
_entry.id   AF-A0A9J6FS83-F1
#
_cell.length_a   1.000
_cell.length_b   1.000
_cell.length_c   1.000
_cell.angle_alpha   90.00
_cell.angle_beta   90.00
_cell.angle_gamma   90.00
#
_symmetry.space_group_name_H-M   'P 1'
#
loop_
_entity.id
_entity.type
_entity.pdbx_description
1 polymer ?
#
loop_
_entity_poly.entity_id
_entity_poly.type
_entity_poly.pdbx_seq_one_letter_code
_entity_poly.pdbx_strand_id
1 'polypeptide(L)'
;MPLVGPILEKELRGWFPAFREVLVAKLRAKKLSDSDIERQAKVAVQDEYLRRVSDALVRDQDLEALAPGFGKLLAEQAHAAVLIQRALDVVRDRTDHYVAQERERLQEEFPVLSLIGPWLRSHLHEVQCQLEQEHCLEAHETALALCRERSLGQAAYFVARDLSFLREQAPALAAELARLRAPTRTFLWHTHVWRPSRWQVRRVGGPTSEGGGPLAGGGDTLLLGDRPTYVAEKQSTRVTSTRLPLWRWGNFCHRTWSNTCNVMFLLGILIPWCSPLSLRSLVLPRPFMPDFEVNQEDGRLQPRKSSSTQTLCSRLHRLWRHISKSRTDFESQPDSGFVGKGLSRHLNRVWNYLFKGLVGTVLLVLLFPIVSLIVCTLSLAAALVAPIWMPCVMLVFHLVMVLAYDFDSPSPERNRICILGEAILWQGLVLGILQPLAAAVIALVLCPLAAGFVFLVAVLRWAGVQCWDALLFHGVVKRRGRVPLGDSWMATRVAGPGLSQDHLYQINPEQALAAFLAKVESEQLSIYGQQTELQILQPLRAYDQFVEQCFGPFAATLARDKGPYRDLESELNNMVSALKAEVDNSAVLFIFLGYEITKQKGTRMTAAGLQAALAAGAGLAQHLLPRLPSSHWQERGLEEKDWLGLAAQLYSEMFSPEFLVPLLEDDVAFALQPVDVDLTKYKELAQTHAAVDLDVSRVVHLPKGKVHIHTPYLDLSAAFNPQFSATARTTTSKKKRPLWKRKESGSERPSLPPAVPHPAKIALIIFNRENEDPIPLDSEACQQVLKAICSGTNNVEAIGSSGASSSTPSVSLQMTPSAEDVSLEPLGQRATYTHGGPYSTCV
;
A
#
# COMPACT_ATOMS: atom_id res chain seq x y z
N MET A 1 3.13 19.43 17.48
CA MET A 1 3.11 18.86 16.11
C MET A 1 2.10 19.54 15.17
N PRO A 2 0.81 19.73 15.50
CA PRO A 2 -0.14 20.39 14.58
C PRO A 2 0.20 21.86 14.29
N LEU A 3 0.92 22.54 15.19
CA LEU A 3 1.39 23.92 14.99
C LEU A 3 2.60 24.03 14.04
N VAL A 4 3.42 22.96 13.92
CA VAL A 4 4.66 23.00 13.12
C VAL A 4 4.41 22.70 11.64
N GLY A 5 3.41 21.86 11.33
CA GLY A 5 3.04 21.53 9.94
C GLY A 5 2.70 22.76 9.07
N PRO A 6 1.81 23.66 9.52
CA PRO A 6 1.48 24.88 8.78
C PRO A 6 2.68 25.80 8.53
N ILE A 7 3.63 25.87 9.48
CA ILE A 7 4.86 26.66 9.35
C ILE A 7 5.74 26.08 8.23
N LEU A 8 5.93 24.75 8.22
CA LEU A 8 6.70 24.07 7.16
C LEU A 8 6.05 24.26 5.78
N GLU A 9 4.73 24.13 5.68
CA GLU A 9 4.01 24.31 4.41
C GLU A 9 4.08 25.75 3.90
N LYS A 10 4.01 26.73 4.81
CA LYS A 10 4.14 28.15 4.47
C LYS A 10 5.53 28.46 3.94
N GLU A 11 6.58 27.99 4.61
CA GLU A 11 7.98 28.23 4.21
C GLU A 11 8.41 27.43 2.98
N LEU A 12 7.64 26.43 2.53
CA LEU A 12 7.90 25.71 1.28
C LEU A 12 7.43 26.49 0.03
N ARG A 13 6.46 27.41 0.16
CA ARG A 13 5.78 28.04 -0.97
C ARG A 13 6.60 29.18 -1.60
N GLY A 14 6.59 29.25 -2.94
CA GLY A 14 6.96 30.44 -3.73
C GLY A 14 8.45 30.66 -4.03
N TRP A 15 9.39 30.33 -3.13
CA TRP A 15 10.81 30.71 -3.30
C TRP A 15 11.66 29.69 -4.09
N PHE A 16 11.30 28.41 -4.05
CA PHE A 16 12.14 27.32 -4.57
C PHE A 16 12.45 27.42 -6.08
N PRO A 17 11.51 27.77 -6.99
CA PRO A 17 11.79 27.87 -8.42
C PRO A 17 12.85 28.93 -8.75
N ALA A 18 12.67 30.15 -8.23
CA ALA A 18 13.59 31.27 -8.45
C ALA A 18 14.98 30.98 -7.86
N PHE A 19 15.04 30.41 -6.66
CA PHE A 19 16.32 30.05 -6.02
C PHE A 19 17.06 28.95 -6.78
N ARG A 20 16.33 27.93 -7.25
CA ARG A 20 16.89 26.84 -8.06
C ARG A 20 17.57 27.37 -9.32
N GLU A 21 16.92 28.28 -10.04
CA GLU A 21 17.46 28.85 -11.29
C GLU A 21 18.76 29.62 -11.05
N VAL A 22 18.78 30.50 -10.04
CA VAL A 22 19.98 31.26 -9.65
C VAL A 22 21.11 30.32 -9.22
N LEU A 23 20.80 29.29 -8.45
CA LEU A 23 21.77 28.32 -7.95
C LEU A 23 22.37 27.47 -9.07
N VAL A 24 21.53 26.94 -9.97
CA VAL A 24 22.00 26.17 -11.14
C VAL A 24 22.84 27.03 -12.06
N ALA A 25 22.47 28.29 -12.30
CA ALA A 25 23.27 29.23 -13.08
C ALA A 25 24.65 29.46 -12.43
N LYS A 26 24.70 29.66 -11.10
CA LYS A 26 25.94 29.85 -10.34
C LYS A 26 26.84 28.61 -10.34
N LEU A 27 26.26 27.41 -10.24
CA LEU A 27 27.01 26.15 -10.24
C LEU A 27 27.51 25.79 -11.65
N ARG A 28 26.72 26.05 -12.69
CA ARG A 28 27.17 25.91 -14.09
C ARG A 28 28.30 26.89 -14.45
N ALA A 29 28.26 28.11 -13.93
CA ALA A 29 29.35 29.07 -14.11
C ALA A 29 30.70 28.56 -13.52
N LYS A 30 30.66 27.63 -12.56
CA LYS A 30 31.85 26.97 -11.99
C LYS A 30 32.35 25.75 -12.79
N LYS A 31 31.73 25.42 -13.93
CA LYS A 31 32.09 24.27 -14.79
C LYS A 31 32.10 22.91 -14.06
N LEU A 32 31.19 22.72 -13.12
CA LEU A 32 31.00 21.44 -12.43
C LEU A 32 30.25 20.43 -13.31
N SER A 33 30.44 19.13 -13.06
CA SER A 33 29.68 18.06 -13.72
C SER A 33 28.19 18.12 -13.33
N ASP A 34 27.29 17.64 -14.18
CA ASP A 34 25.85 17.65 -13.90
C ASP A 34 25.49 16.91 -12.59
N SER A 35 26.21 15.84 -12.25
CA SER A 35 26.04 15.11 -10.97
C SER A 35 26.50 15.91 -9.76
N ASP A 36 27.59 16.67 -9.89
CA ASP A 36 28.09 17.52 -8.80
C ASP A 36 27.19 18.73 -8.59
N ILE A 37 26.61 19.25 -9.68
CA ILE A 37 25.60 20.31 -9.64
C ILE A 37 24.38 19.80 -8.87
N GLU A 38 23.87 18.60 -9.16
CA GLU A 38 22.74 18.03 -8.42
C GLU A 38 23.04 17.85 -6.93
N ARG A 39 24.22 17.30 -6.60
CA ARG A 39 24.63 17.09 -5.21
C ARG A 39 24.76 18.39 -4.42
N GLN A 40 25.49 19.36 -4.96
CA GLN A 40 25.69 20.66 -4.31
C GLN A 40 24.39 21.46 -4.25
N ALA A 41 23.56 21.39 -5.30
CA ALA A 41 22.26 22.06 -5.30
C ALA A 41 21.34 21.49 -4.22
N LYS A 42 21.31 20.16 -4.06
CA LYS A 42 20.50 19.51 -3.02
C LYS A 42 20.89 19.98 -1.62
N VAL A 43 22.19 20.03 -1.31
CA VAL A 43 22.69 20.51 0.00
C VAL A 43 22.33 21.98 0.22
N ALA A 44 22.58 22.84 -0.77
CA ALA A 44 22.33 24.28 -0.63
C ALA A 44 20.82 24.61 -0.52
N VAL A 45 19.96 23.89 -1.24
CA VAL A 45 18.50 24.00 -1.12
C VAL A 45 18.02 23.56 0.27
N GLN A 46 18.56 22.46 0.79
CA GLN A 46 18.20 21.95 2.11
C GLN A 46 18.66 22.90 3.23
N ASP A 47 19.87 23.45 3.13
CA ASP A 47 20.42 24.43 4.08
C ASP A 47 19.60 25.74 4.08
N GLU A 48 19.21 26.26 2.91
CA GLU A 48 18.37 27.46 2.83
C GLU A 48 16.94 27.22 3.35
N TYR A 49 16.38 26.04 3.09
CA TYR A 49 15.08 25.65 3.66
C TYR A 49 15.13 25.56 5.18
N LEU A 50 16.16 24.91 5.74
CA LEU A 50 16.36 24.80 7.19
C LEU A 50 16.51 26.16 7.85
N ARG A 51 17.26 27.08 7.23
CA ARG A 51 17.45 28.44 7.73
C ARG A 51 16.12 29.20 7.81
N ARG A 52 15.28 29.11 6.79
CA ARG A 52 13.96 29.75 6.77
C ARG A 52 13.03 29.15 7.82
N VAL A 53 13.01 27.82 7.93
CA VAL A 53 12.20 27.11 8.93
C VAL A 53 12.66 27.44 10.36
N SER A 54 13.96 27.49 10.63
CA SER A 54 14.47 27.85 11.96
C SER A 54 14.17 29.30 12.32
N ASP A 55 14.35 30.24 11.39
CA ASP A 55 13.97 31.64 11.57
C ASP A 55 12.46 31.80 11.84
N ALA A 56 11.62 31.02 11.15
CA ALA A 56 10.17 31.03 11.32
C ALA A 56 9.76 30.43 12.68
N LEU A 57 10.36 29.32 13.10
CA LEU A 57 10.09 28.67 14.40
C LEU A 57 10.48 29.54 15.59
N VAL A 58 11.55 30.32 15.48
CA VAL A 58 12.01 31.22 16.56
C VAL A 58 11.14 32.48 16.67
N ARG A 59 10.50 32.92 15.57
CA ARG A 59 9.68 34.15 15.53
C ARG A 59 8.20 33.92 15.84
N ASP A 60 7.76 32.67 15.93
CA ASP A 60 6.35 32.34 16.06
C ASP A 60 5.81 32.63 17.47
N GLN A 61 4.77 33.46 17.54
CA GLN A 61 4.19 33.92 18.82
C GLN A 61 3.41 32.80 19.53
N ASP A 62 2.83 31.87 18.77
CA ASP A 62 2.06 30.75 19.32
C ASP A 62 2.97 29.73 20.03
N LEU A 63 4.19 29.52 19.50
CA LEU A 63 5.20 28.66 20.14
C LEU A 63 5.80 29.30 21.38
N GLU A 64 6.04 30.62 21.35
CA GLU A 64 6.54 31.37 22.50
C GLU A 64 5.49 31.47 23.62
N ALA A 65 4.20 31.55 23.27
CA ALA A 65 3.09 31.53 24.23
C ALA A 65 2.95 30.18 24.97
N LEU A 66 3.38 29.07 24.35
CA LEU A 66 3.37 27.75 24.99
C LEU A 66 4.46 27.62 26.05
N ALA A 67 5.69 28.01 25.71
CA ALA A 67 6.80 28.14 26.64
C ALA A 67 7.93 28.98 26.03
N PRO A 68 8.57 29.85 26.82
CA PRO A 68 9.70 30.64 26.34
C PRO A 68 10.84 29.74 25.88
N GLY A 69 11.40 30.03 24.70
CA GLY A 69 12.54 29.29 24.16
C GLY A 69 12.21 27.91 23.56
N PHE A 70 10.93 27.50 23.50
CA PHE A 70 10.53 26.24 22.89
C PHE A 70 10.79 26.20 21.37
N GLY A 71 10.61 27.32 20.67
CA GLY A 71 10.93 27.45 19.24
C GLY A 71 12.41 27.22 18.94
N LYS A 72 13.31 27.72 19.82
CA LYS A 72 14.76 27.51 19.72
C LYS A 72 15.14 26.04 19.87
N LEU A 73 14.55 25.34 20.84
CA LEU A 73 14.77 23.90 21.05
C LEU A 73 14.33 23.07 19.83
N LEU A 74 13.19 23.40 19.21
CA LEU A 74 12.71 22.71 18.01
C LEU A 74 13.62 22.97 16.79
N ALA A 75 14.13 24.19 16.65
CA ALA A 75 15.09 24.53 15.59
C ALA A 75 16.41 23.77 15.75
N GLU A 76 16.96 23.71 16.97
CA GLU A 76 18.19 22.95 17.27
C GLU A 76 18.01 21.44 17.00
N GLN A 77 16.84 20.89 17.35
CA GLN A 77 16.50 19.49 17.07
C GLN A 77 16.42 19.21 15.55
N ALA A 78 15.80 20.09 14.77
CA ALA A 78 15.74 19.96 13.32
C ALA A 78 17.13 20.02 12.67
N HIS A 79 17.99 20.93 13.14
CA HIS A 79 19.38 21.01 12.71
C HIS A 79 20.15 19.72 13.05
N ALA A 80 20.01 19.19 14.26
CA ALA A 80 20.65 17.94 14.66
C ALA A 80 20.22 16.76 13.78
N ALA A 81 18.92 16.62 13.49
CA ALA A 81 18.39 15.56 12.64
C ALA A 81 18.99 15.57 11.23
N VAL A 82 19.11 16.75 10.61
CA VAL A 82 19.73 16.87 9.28
C VAL A 82 21.23 16.60 9.31
N LEU A 83 21.94 17.06 10.35
CA LEU A 83 23.38 16.79 10.46
C LEU A 83 23.68 15.30 10.65
N ILE A 84 22.84 14.58 11.38
CA ILE A 84 22.95 13.11 11.52
C ILE A 84 22.71 12.41 10.18
N GLN A 85 21.71 12.85 9.39
CA GLN A 85 21.50 12.33 8.03
C GLN A 85 22.66 12.67 7.09
N ARG A 86 23.27 13.84 7.26
CA ARG A 86 24.44 14.24 6.46
C ARG A 86 25.68 13.41 6.81
N ALA A 87 25.89 13.10 8.09
CA ALA A 87 26.96 12.22 8.54
C ALA A 87 26.83 10.83 7.91
N LEU A 88 25.60 10.30 7.84
CA LEU A 88 25.28 9.07 7.13
C LEU A 88 25.67 9.11 5.66
N ASP A 89 25.23 10.16 4.95
CA ASP A 89 25.51 10.31 3.52
C ASP A 89 27.02 10.40 3.28
N VAL A 90 27.78 11.07 4.15
CA VAL A 90 29.24 11.16 4.07
C VAL A 90 29.91 9.78 4.22
N VAL A 91 29.53 9.00 5.25
CA VAL A 91 30.09 7.65 5.45
C VAL A 91 29.71 6.74 4.29
N ARG A 92 28.47 6.84 3.81
CA ARG A 92 28.00 6.06 2.67
C ARG A 92 28.80 6.36 1.41
N ASP A 93 28.99 7.63 1.09
CA ASP A 93 29.77 8.02 -0.09
C ASP A 93 31.23 7.55 0.02
N ARG A 94 31.81 7.57 1.22
CA ARG A 94 33.14 6.99 1.47
C ARG A 94 33.13 5.48 1.23
N THR A 95 32.17 4.74 1.79
CA THR A 95 32.08 3.29 1.57
C THR A 95 31.89 2.93 0.10
N ASP A 96 31.05 3.68 -0.62
CA ASP A 96 30.81 3.47 -2.06
C ASP A 96 32.08 3.76 -2.86
N HIS A 97 32.85 4.77 -2.48
CA HIS A 97 34.15 5.08 -3.07
C HIS A 97 35.19 3.98 -2.81
N TYR A 98 35.31 3.48 -1.58
CA TYR A 98 36.20 2.35 -1.24
C TYR A 98 35.82 1.07 -2.01
N VAL A 99 34.54 0.75 -2.11
CA VAL A 99 34.07 -0.42 -2.87
C VAL A 99 34.34 -0.25 -4.37
N ALA A 100 34.23 0.96 -4.92
CA ALA A 100 34.57 1.25 -6.31
C ALA A 100 36.09 1.08 -6.56
N GLN A 101 36.92 1.62 -5.66
CA GLN A 101 38.37 1.47 -5.73
C GLN A 101 38.81 0.01 -5.62
N GLU A 102 38.24 -0.75 -4.69
CA GLU A 102 38.55 -2.18 -4.53
C GLU A 102 38.05 -2.99 -5.73
N ARG A 103 36.95 -2.58 -6.35
CA ARG A 103 36.50 -3.17 -7.61
C ARG A 103 37.50 -2.95 -8.74
N GLU A 104 38.03 -1.74 -8.89
CA GLU A 104 39.05 -1.44 -9.91
C GLU A 104 40.32 -2.26 -9.65
N ARG A 105 40.78 -2.30 -8.39
CA ARG A 105 41.91 -3.13 -7.97
C ARG A 105 41.71 -4.62 -8.27
N LEU A 106 40.53 -5.18 -7.97
CA LEU A 106 40.21 -6.59 -8.27
C LEU A 106 40.14 -6.87 -9.78
N GLN A 107 39.77 -5.87 -10.59
CA GLN A 107 39.80 -5.98 -12.04
C GLN A 107 41.23 -5.99 -12.58
N GLU A 108 42.13 -5.21 -11.97
CA GLU A 108 43.56 -5.18 -12.31
C GLU A 108 44.30 -6.44 -11.85
N GLU A 109 44.10 -6.87 -10.60
CA GLU A 109 44.77 -8.05 -10.03
C GLU A 109 44.24 -9.37 -10.61
N PHE A 110 42.93 -9.46 -10.91
CA PHE A 110 42.27 -10.67 -11.42
C PHE A 110 41.40 -10.43 -12.67
N PRO A 111 42.00 -10.20 -13.85
CA PRO A 111 41.26 -9.82 -15.06
C PRO A 111 40.31 -10.91 -15.60
N VAL A 112 40.62 -12.20 -15.36
CA VAL A 112 39.78 -13.32 -15.82
C VAL A 112 38.64 -13.61 -14.84
N LEU A 113 38.90 -13.56 -13.53
CA LEU A 113 37.90 -13.87 -12.50
C LEU A 113 36.89 -12.73 -12.34
N SER A 114 37.31 -11.48 -12.54
CA SER A 114 36.42 -10.31 -12.46
C SER A 114 35.31 -10.30 -13.54
N LEU A 115 35.48 -11.03 -14.65
CA LEU A 115 34.44 -11.26 -15.65
C LEU A 115 33.31 -12.17 -15.14
N ILE A 116 33.58 -12.99 -14.12
CA ILE A 116 32.60 -13.86 -13.48
C ILE A 116 31.80 -13.01 -12.47
N GLY A 117 30.70 -12.42 -12.93
CA GLY A 117 29.87 -11.52 -12.12
C GLY A 117 29.43 -12.04 -10.74
N PRO A 118 29.14 -13.34 -10.53
CA PRO A 118 28.90 -13.88 -9.19
C PRO A 118 30.12 -13.85 -8.25
N TRP A 119 31.32 -14.11 -8.77
CA TRP A 119 32.56 -14.08 -7.99
C TRP A 119 32.88 -12.66 -7.54
N LEU A 120 32.88 -11.70 -8.47
CA LEU A 120 33.14 -10.28 -8.17
C LEU A 120 32.15 -9.73 -7.14
N ARG A 121 30.85 -10.04 -7.28
CA ARG A 121 29.83 -9.63 -6.30
C ARG A 121 30.04 -10.27 -4.93
N SER A 122 30.45 -11.54 -4.87
CA SER A 122 30.70 -12.21 -3.60
C SER A 122 31.87 -11.57 -2.85
N HIS A 123 32.96 -11.23 -3.54
CA HIS A 123 34.10 -10.56 -2.91
C HIS A 123 33.81 -9.11 -2.53
N LEU A 124 33.19 -8.32 -3.42
CA LEU A 124 32.79 -6.95 -3.06
C LEU A 124 31.82 -6.93 -1.88
N HIS A 125 30.95 -7.94 -1.76
CA HIS A 125 30.07 -8.07 -0.61
C HIS A 125 30.80 -8.45 0.68
N GLU A 126 31.83 -9.29 0.60
CA GLU A 126 32.68 -9.62 1.74
C GLU A 126 33.46 -8.39 2.24
N VAL A 127 34.04 -7.62 1.32
CA VAL A 127 34.69 -6.33 1.61
C VAL A 127 33.71 -5.35 2.24
N GLN A 128 32.50 -5.23 1.68
CA GLN A 128 31.46 -4.37 2.25
C GLN A 128 31.06 -4.80 3.67
N CYS A 129 30.91 -6.11 3.92
CA CYS A 129 30.60 -6.62 5.27
C CYS A 129 31.72 -6.31 6.27
N GLN A 130 32.99 -6.38 5.84
CA GLN A 130 34.15 -6.03 6.67
C GLN A 130 34.15 -4.53 6.99
N LEU A 131 33.99 -3.67 5.98
CA LEU A 131 33.89 -2.22 6.15
C LEU A 131 32.75 -1.82 7.08
N GLU A 132 31.57 -2.45 6.94
CA GLU A 132 30.43 -2.19 7.82
C GLU A 132 30.72 -2.56 9.28
N GLN A 133 31.52 -3.60 9.53
CA GLN A 133 31.92 -3.99 10.89
C GLN A 133 32.98 -3.04 11.46
N GLU A 134 34.01 -2.72 10.67
CA GLU A 134 35.12 -1.86 11.08
C GLU A 134 34.65 -0.41 11.31
N HIS A 135 33.77 0.10 10.44
CA HIS A 135 33.35 1.50 10.42
C HIS A 135 31.93 1.71 10.98
N CYS A 136 31.38 0.75 11.73
CA CYS A 136 30.02 0.82 12.28
C CYS A 136 29.76 2.07 13.16
N LEU A 137 30.81 2.61 13.79
CA LEU A 137 30.74 3.80 14.65
C LEU A 137 31.14 5.10 13.94
N GLU A 138 31.72 5.05 12.73
CA GLU A 138 32.23 6.23 12.01
C GLU A 138 31.11 7.26 11.76
N ALA A 139 29.88 6.80 11.52
CA ALA A 139 28.72 7.66 11.33
C ALA A 139 28.36 8.46 12.60
N HIS A 140 28.57 7.90 13.79
CA HIS A 140 28.35 8.60 15.07
C HIS A 140 29.50 9.58 15.36
N GLU A 141 30.74 9.24 15.02
CA GLU A 141 31.91 10.11 15.17
C GLU A 141 31.81 11.34 14.26
N THR A 142 31.45 11.14 13.00
CA THR A 142 31.22 12.22 12.03
C THR A 142 30.02 13.09 12.41
N ALA A 143 28.92 12.49 12.89
CA ALA A 143 27.79 13.26 13.42
C ALA A 143 28.18 14.12 14.63
N LEU A 144 28.99 13.57 15.55
CA LEU A 144 29.48 14.31 16.72
C LEU A 144 30.36 15.50 16.32
N ALA A 145 31.24 15.32 15.32
CA ALA A 145 32.07 16.40 14.79
C ALA A 145 31.21 17.52 14.19
N LEU A 146 30.24 17.18 13.34
CA LEU A 146 29.33 18.15 12.72
C LEU A 146 28.47 18.90 13.76
N CYS A 147 28.01 18.21 14.81
CA CYS A 147 27.24 18.85 15.89
C CYS A 147 28.09 19.84 16.70
N ARG A 148 29.38 19.53 16.92
CA ARG A 148 30.32 20.43 17.62
C ARG A 148 30.66 21.66 16.78
N GLU A 149 30.87 21.49 15.47
CA GLU A 149 31.12 22.60 14.55
C GLU A 149 29.96 23.61 14.49
N ARG A 150 28.72 23.12 14.59
CA ARG A 150 27.50 23.94 14.58
C ARG A 150 27.03 24.37 15.98
N SER A 151 27.88 24.19 17.00
CA SER A 151 27.61 24.57 18.40
C SER A 151 26.30 24.01 18.99
N LEU A 152 25.89 22.80 18.59
CA LEU A 152 24.70 22.12 19.14
C LEU A 152 25.08 21.31 20.40
N GLY A 153 25.13 21.97 21.56
CA GLY A 153 25.57 21.37 22.82
C GLY A 153 24.79 20.11 23.23
N GLN A 154 23.46 20.20 23.21
CA GLN A 154 22.58 19.10 23.61
C GLN A 154 22.68 17.87 22.69
N ALA A 155 22.65 18.08 21.36
CA ALA A 155 22.77 16.99 20.40
C ALA A 155 24.14 16.32 20.46
N ALA A 156 25.21 17.11 20.59
CA ALA A 156 26.57 16.59 20.75
C ALA A 156 26.70 15.75 22.03
N TYR A 157 26.05 16.15 23.13
CA TYR A 157 26.02 15.37 24.36
C TYR A 157 25.36 13.99 24.18
N PHE A 158 24.20 13.94 23.52
CA PHE A 158 23.49 12.67 23.28
C PHE A 158 24.26 11.73 22.36
N VAL A 159 24.78 12.23 21.22
CA VAL A 159 25.57 11.43 20.28
C VAL A 159 26.85 10.92 20.94
N ALA A 160 27.51 11.73 21.77
CA ALA A 160 28.69 11.29 22.52
C ALA A 160 28.36 10.18 23.53
N ARG A 161 27.21 10.28 24.22
CA ARG A 161 26.76 9.25 25.16
C ARG A 161 26.40 7.95 24.44
N ASP A 162 25.73 8.03 23.30
CA ASP A 162 25.40 6.85 22.49
C ASP A 162 26.66 6.16 21.99
N LEU A 163 27.66 6.94 21.54
CA LEU A 163 28.96 6.40 21.14
C LEU A 163 29.64 5.68 22.32
N SER A 164 29.63 6.26 23.52
CA SER A 164 30.19 5.61 24.72
C SER A 164 29.46 4.31 25.08
N PHE A 165 28.13 4.29 24.98
CA PHE A 165 27.32 3.10 25.23
C PHE A 165 27.63 1.99 24.21
N LEU A 166 27.65 2.32 22.92
CA LEU A 166 27.93 1.36 21.84
C LEU A 166 29.35 0.79 21.92
N ARG A 167 30.32 1.60 22.36
CA ARG A 167 31.73 1.19 22.47
C ARG A 167 32.01 0.33 23.71
N GLU A 168 31.42 0.65 24.86
CA GLU A 168 31.77 0.04 26.15
C GLU A 168 30.71 -0.92 26.70
N GLN A 169 29.43 -0.51 26.72
CA GLN A 169 28.36 -1.23 27.43
C GLN A 169 27.65 -2.26 26.55
N ALA A 170 27.39 -1.93 25.28
CA ALA A 170 26.74 -2.83 24.34
C ALA A 170 27.43 -4.21 24.20
N PRO A 171 28.76 -4.33 24.04
CA PRO A 171 29.41 -5.63 23.94
C PRO A 171 29.33 -6.45 25.23
N ALA A 172 29.37 -5.80 26.41
CA ALA A 172 29.21 -6.46 27.69
C ALA A 172 27.80 -7.04 27.87
N LEU A 173 26.77 -6.26 27.54
CA LEU A 173 25.37 -6.71 27.55
C LEU A 173 25.13 -7.84 26.53
N ALA A 174 25.74 -7.76 25.35
CA ALA A 174 25.65 -8.84 24.35
C ALA A 174 26.27 -10.15 24.89
N ALA A 175 27.40 -10.07 25.60
CA ALA A 175 28.02 -11.23 26.24
C ALA A 175 27.17 -11.80 27.39
N GLU A 176 26.50 -10.97 28.18
CA GLU A 176 25.57 -11.40 29.22
C GLU A 176 24.31 -12.06 28.64
N LEU A 177 23.71 -11.46 27.62
CA LEU A 177 22.56 -12.01 26.92
C LEU A 177 22.89 -13.34 26.25
N ALA A 178 24.10 -13.49 25.69
CA ALA A 178 24.56 -14.75 25.11
C ALA A 178 24.66 -15.89 26.15
N ARG A 179 24.85 -15.58 27.45
CA ARG A 179 24.87 -16.58 28.53
C ARG A 179 23.47 -17.08 28.90
N LEU A 180 22.40 -16.34 28.60
CA LEU A 180 21.03 -16.72 28.92
C LEU A 180 20.48 -17.74 27.91
N ARG A 181 20.22 -18.98 28.36
CA ARG A 181 19.62 -20.04 27.53
C ARG A 181 18.10 -19.92 27.47
N ALA A 182 17.58 -19.20 26.47
CA ALA A 182 16.15 -19.16 26.14
C ALA A 182 15.72 -20.37 25.28
N PRO A 183 14.47 -20.89 25.42
CA PRO A 183 13.95 -21.89 24.50
C PRO A 183 13.76 -21.23 23.14
N THR A 184 14.38 -21.76 22.09
CA THR A 184 14.13 -21.28 20.73
C THR A 184 12.67 -21.52 20.31
N ARG A 185 12.06 -22.62 20.76
CA ARG A 185 10.66 -22.95 20.47
C ARG A 185 10.01 -23.76 21.60
N THR A 186 8.72 -23.52 21.81
CA THR A 186 7.83 -24.33 22.66
C THR A 186 6.80 -25.05 21.78
N PHE A 187 6.48 -26.29 22.11
CA PHE A 187 5.53 -27.14 21.40
C PHE A 187 4.35 -27.46 22.31
N LEU A 188 3.14 -27.38 21.75
CA LEU A 188 1.89 -27.66 22.44
C LEU A 188 1.25 -28.92 21.87
N TRP A 189 0.90 -29.86 22.74
CA TRP A 189 0.27 -31.13 22.38
C TRP A 189 -1.13 -31.18 22.96
N HIS A 190 -2.13 -31.21 22.09
CA HIS A 190 -3.54 -31.17 22.47
C HIS A 190 -4.16 -32.57 22.44
N THR A 191 -4.82 -32.94 23.53
CA THR A 191 -5.61 -34.18 23.63
C THR A 191 -7.05 -33.89 23.98
N HIS A 192 -8.00 -34.42 23.23
CA HIS A 192 -9.43 -34.25 23.52
C HIS A 192 -9.85 -34.96 24.81
N VAL A 193 -10.66 -34.27 25.64
CA VAL A 193 -11.30 -34.86 26.81
C VAL A 193 -12.60 -35.57 26.38
N TRP A 194 -12.64 -36.89 26.51
CA TRP A 194 -13.69 -37.72 25.89
C TRP A 194 -15.09 -37.53 26.47
N ARG A 195 -15.19 -37.25 27.78
CA ARG A 195 -16.48 -37.06 28.47
C ARG A 195 -16.77 -35.57 28.64
N PRO A 196 -17.90 -35.05 28.13
CA PRO A 196 -18.29 -33.65 28.32
C PRO A 196 -18.41 -33.24 29.79
N SER A 197 -18.75 -34.19 30.67
CA SER A 197 -18.83 -33.96 32.12
C SER A 197 -17.48 -33.63 32.79
N ARG A 198 -16.36 -33.84 32.10
CA ARG A 198 -15.02 -33.52 32.59
C ARG A 198 -14.44 -32.26 31.93
N TRP A 199 -15.20 -31.56 31.10
CA TRP A 199 -14.76 -30.29 30.52
C TRP A 199 -14.70 -29.23 31.61
N GLN A 200 -13.59 -28.49 31.67
CA GLN A 200 -13.41 -27.41 32.63
C GLN A 200 -13.97 -26.11 32.03
N VAL A 201 -14.90 -25.44 32.71
CA VAL A 201 -15.42 -24.15 32.28
C VAL A 201 -14.64 -23.05 33.02
N ARG A 202 -13.88 -22.23 32.28
CA ARG A 202 -13.13 -21.09 32.80
C ARG A 202 -13.86 -19.79 32.53
N ARG A 203 -13.77 -18.85 33.47
CA ARG A 203 -14.28 -17.48 33.37
C ARG A 203 -13.16 -16.58 32.88
N VAL A 204 -13.32 -15.94 31.72
CA VAL A 204 -12.37 -15.03 31.08
C VAL A 204 -12.99 -13.63 31.08
N GLY A 205 -12.35 -12.64 31.71
CA GLY A 205 -12.82 -11.25 31.77
C GLY A 205 -13.61 -10.86 33.03
N GLY A 206 -12.99 -11.01 34.21
CA GLY A 206 -13.47 -10.38 35.46
C GLY A 206 -12.27 -10.00 36.34
N PRO A 207 -12.43 -9.11 37.34
CA PRO A 207 -11.35 -8.73 38.23
C PRO A 207 -10.78 -9.97 38.93
N THR A 208 -9.49 -10.17 38.75
CA THR A 208 -8.73 -11.38 39.12
C THR A 208 -8.79 -11.64 40.62
N SER A 209 -9.44 -12.72 41.05
CA SER A 209 -9.12 -13.36 42.32
C SER A 209 -7.96 -14.34 42.10
N GLU A 210 -6.85 -14.03 42.76
CA GLU A 210 -5.59 -14.76 42.97
C GLU A 210 -5.47 -16.22 42.50
N GLY A 211 -4.35 -16.50 41.82
CA GLY A 211 -3.72 -17.83 41.83
C GLY A 211 -3.81 -18.67 40.54
N GLY A 212 -3.21 -18.21 39.44
CA GLY A 212 -2.96 -19.06 38.27
C GLY A 212 -2.12 -18.34 37.21
N GLY A 213 -0.88 -18.81 37.00
CA GLY A 213 0.17 -18.12 36.24
C GLY A 213 -0.10 -17.86 34.74
N PRO A 214 0.77 -17.08 34.09
CA PRO A 214 0.52 -16.50 32.77
C PRO A 214 0.72 -17.54 31.66
N LEU A 215 -0.34 -17.87 30.94
CA LEU A 215 -0.24 -18.52 29.62
C LEU A 215 -0.51 -17.48 28.55
N ALA A 216 0.58 -17.10 27.88
CA ALA A 216 0.63 -16.19 26.75
C ALA A 216 -0.16 -16.73 25.55
N GLY A 217 -0.93 -15.83 24.94
CA GLY A 217 -1.63 -16.04 23.67
C GLY A 217 -2.38 -14.77 23.31
N GLY A 218 -1.68 -13.84 22.67
CA GLY A 218 -2.24 -12.57 22.22
C GLY A 218 -3.35 -12.75 21.20
N GLY A 219 -4.40 -11.97 21.37
CA GLY A 219 -5.53 -11.82 20.48
C GLY A 219 -6.46 -10.76 21.04
N ASP A 220 -6.53 -9.63 20.34
CA ASP A 220 -7.34 -8.44 20.62
C ASP A 220 -8.64 -8.71 21.39
N THR A 221 -8.73 -8.18 22.60
CA THR A 221 -10.00 -7.99 23.31
C THR A 221 -10.29 -6.50 23.37
N LEU A 222 -10.62 -5.95 22.19
CA LEU A 222 -11.27 -4.66 22.08
C LEU A 222 -12.71 -4.78 22.59
N LEU A 223 -13.02 -4.02 23.64
CA LEU A 223 -14.34 -3.43 23.93
C LEU A 223 -15.56 -4.37 23.89
N LEU A 224 -15.62 -5.36 24.77
CA LEU A 224 -16.91 -5.96 25.15
C LEU A 224 -17.06 -6.02 26.66
N GLY A 225 -17.84 -5.06 27.19
CA GLY A 225 -18.71 -5.16 28.37
C GLY A 225 -18.17 -5.72 29.70
N ASP A 226 -18.68 -5.16 30.78
CA ASP A 226 -18.46 -5.56 32.19
C ASP A 226 -18.99 -7.00 32.53
N ARG A 227 -19.16 -7.87 31.53
CA ARG A 227 -19.74 -9.21 31.67
C ARG A 227 -18.67 -10.28 31.47
N PRO A 228 -18.56 -11.24 32.41
CA PRO A 228 -17.61 -12.32 32.26
C PRO A 228 -17.98 -13.24 31.10
N THR A 229 -17.00 -13.62 30.29
CA THR A 229 -17.18 -14.64 29.26
C THR A 229 -16.78 -16.01 29.81
N TYR A 230 -17.56 -17.05 29.53
CA TYR A 230 -17.26 -18.43 29.94
C TYR A 230 -16.76 -19.24 28.74
N VAL A 231 -15.65 -19.95 28.94
CA VAL A 231 -15.00 -20.77 27.92
C VAL A 231 -14.82 -22.20 28.44
N ALA A 232 -15.29 -23.20 27.69
CA ALA A 232 -15.05 -24.61 28.01
C ALA A 232 -13.75 -25.13 27.40
N GLU A 233 -12.85 -25.61 28.25
CA GLU A 233 -11.66 -26.34 27.85
C GLU A 233 -12.02 -27.79 27.51
N LYS A 234 -12.19 -28.06 26.21
CA LYS A 234 -12.47 -29.40 25.66
C LYS A 234 -11.21 -30.24 25.45
N GLN A 235 -10.03 -29.65 25.61
CA GLN A 235 -8.74 -30.27 25.35
C GLN A 235 -7.80 -30.09 26.54
N SER A 236 -7.02 -31.13 26.85
CA SER A 236 -5.89 -31.05 27.77
C SER A 236 -4.62 -30.72 26.97
N THR A 237 -3.84 -29.76 27.45
CA THR A 237 -2.60 -29.30 26.82
C THR A 237 -1.37 -29.82 27.56
N ARG A 238 -0.41 -30.39 26.84
CA ARG A 238 0.94 -30.70 27.36
C ARG A 238 1.97 -29.85 26.60
N VAL A 239 2.99 -29.36 27.30
CA VAL A 239 4.01 -28.47 26.72
C VAL A 239 5.37 -29.15 26.75
N THR A 240 6.10 -29.10 25.63
CA THR A 240 7.52 -29.45 25.56
C THR A 240 8.32 -28.27 25.01
N SER A 241 9.62 -28.19 25.31
CA SER A 241 10.48 -27.09 24.85
C SER A 241 11.82 -27.60 24.35
N THR A 242 12.49 -26.80 23.50
CA THR A 242 13.82 -27.12 22.96
C THR A 242 14.95 -26.98 23.99
N ARG A 243 14.66 -26.60 25.24
CA ARG A 243 15.67 -26.43 26.31
C ARG A 243 16.30 -27.75 26.76
N LEU A 244 15.55 -28.84 26.72
CA LEU A 244 15.99 -30.13 27.24
C LEU A 244 16.70 -30.94 26.15
N PRO A 245 17.78 -31.69 26.47
CA PRO A 245 18.34 -32.65 25.54
C PRO A 245 17.29 -33.71 25.17
N LEU A 246 17.41 -34.30 23.97
CA LEU A 246 16.46 -35.31 23.45
C LEU A 246 14.99 -34.83 23.34
N TRP A 247 14.76 -33.51 23.32
CA TRP A 247 13.42 -32.93 23.12
C TRP A 247 12.69 -33.48 21.88
N ARG A 248 13.41 -33.92 20.84
CA ARG A 248 12.85 -34.57 19.65
C ARG A 248 12.17 -35.91 19.96
N TRP A 249 12.77 -36.74 20.81
CA TRP A 249 12.18 -37.99 21.27
C TRP A 249 10.99 -37.73 22.20
N GLY A 250 11.08 -36.71 23.06
CA GLY A 250 9.95 -36.23 23.84
C GLY A 250 8.77 -35.81 22.97
N ASN A 251 9.03 -35.02 21.91
CA ASN A 251 8.04 -34.61 20.93
C ASN A 251 7.42 -35.82 20.21
N PHE A 252 8.23 -36.80 19.81
CA PHE A 252 7.74 -38.04 19.19
C PHE A 252 6.76 -38.81 20.11
N CYS A 253 7.12 -39.00 21.38
CA CYS A 253 6.26 -39.68 22.36
C CYS A 253 4.96 -38.91 22.62
N HIS A 254 5.03 -37.59 22.82
CA HIS A 254 3.85 -36.75 23.05
C HIS A 254 2.96 -36.65 21.80
N ARG A 255 3.54 -36.59 20.60
CA ARG A 255 2.82 -36.63 19.33
C ARG A 255 2.10 -37.96 19.15
N THR A 256 2.78 -39.07 19.44
CA THR A 256 2.19 -40.42 19.35
C THR A 256 1.02 -40.55 20.31
N TRP A 257 1.25 -40.24 21.59
CA TRP A 257 0.20 -40.28 22.61
C TRP A 257 -1.01 -39.41 22.24
N SER A 258 -0.77 -38.16 21.82
CA SER A 258 -1.85 -37.23 21.52
C SER A 258 -2.68 -37.66 20.32
N ASN A 259 -2.02 -38.06 19.22
CA ASN A 259 -2.72 -38.55 18.04
C ASN A 259 -3.43 -39.88 18.30
N THR A 260 -2.85 -40.82 19.04
CA THR A 260 -3.54 -42.07 19.41
C THR A 260 -4.83 -41.75 20.17
N CYS A 261 -4.77 -40.90 21.20
CA CYS A 261 -5.95 -40.53 21.98
C CYS A 261 -7.02 -39.80 21.14
N ASN A 262 -6.59 -38.91 20.24
CA ASN A 262 -7.50 -38.15 19.38
C ASN A 262 -8.13 -39.02 18.28
N VAL A 263 -7.37 -39.94 17.69
CA VAL A 263 -7.87 -40.91 16.70
C VAL A 263 -8.84 -41.89 17.36
N MET A 264 -8.53 -42.38 18.56
CA MET A 264 -9.47 -43.21 19.32
C MET A 264 -10.77 -42.46 19.62
N PHE A 265 -10.70 -41.17 19.97
CA PHE A 265 -11.89 -40.34 20.15
C PHE A 265 -12.68 -40.16 18.86
N LEU A 266 -12.00 -39.84 17.75
CA LEU A 266 -12.62 -39.63 16.44
C LEU A 266 -13.31 -40.92 15.94
N LEU A 267 -12.56 -42.01 15.89
CA LEU A 267 -13.01 -43.27 15.31
C LEU A 267 -13.90 -44.08 16.27
N GLY A 268 -13.66 -43.99 17.58
CA GLY A 268 -14.41 -44.74 18.59
C GLY A 268 -15.67 -44.05 19.08
N ILE A 269 -15.69 -42.71 19.09
CA ILE A 269 -16.80 -41.92 19.66
C ILE A 269 -17.49 -41.08 18.57
N LEU A 270 -16.75 -40.24 17.85
CA LEU A 270 -17.36 -39.26 16.96
C LEU A 270 -18.04 -39.90 15.74
N ILE A 271 -17.34 -40.77 15.01
CA ILE A 271 -17.88 -41.43 13.81
C ILE A 271 -19.08 -42.34 14.13
N PRO A 272 -18.96 -43.33 15.03
CA PRO A 272 -20.04 -44.29 15.26
C PRO A 272 -21.27 -43.71 15.96
N TRP A 273 -21.14 -42.62 16.73
CA TRP A 273 -22.24 -42.10 17.57
C TRP A 273 -22.69 -40.67 17.24
N CYS A 274 -21.79 -39.81 16.74
CA CYS A 274 -22.08 -38.39 16.55
C CYS A 274 -22.20 -37.98 15.07
N SER A 275 -21.70 -38.80 14.14
CA SER A 275 -21.67 -38.46 12.72
C SER A 275 -23.02 -38.62 12.01
N PRO A 276 -23.17 -38.08 10.78
CA PRO A 276 -24.37 -38.28 9.97
C PRO A 276 -24.52 -39.70 9.39
N LEU A 277 -23.51 -40.56 9.55
CA LEU A 277 -23.50 -41.99 9.16
C LEU A 277 -23.38 -42.89 10.40
N SER A 278 -23.78 -42.38 11.56
CA SER A 278 -23.73 -43.07 12.85
C SER A 278 -24.89 -44.04 13.05
N LEU A 279 -24.73 -44.99 13.96
CA LEU A 279 -25.82 -45.85 14.45
C LEU A 279 -26.98 -45.01 15.02
N ARG A 280 -26.63 -43.92 15.72
CA ARG A 280 -27.62 -42.98 16.27
C ARG A 280 -28.43 -42.30 15.17
N SER A 281 -27.80 -41.93 14.04
CA SER A 281 -28.50 -41.30 12.91
C SER A 281 -29.45 -42.25 12.16
N LEU A 282 -29.20 -43.56 12.27
CA LEU A 282 -30.05 -44.60 11.68
C LEU A 282 -31.32 -44.83 12.50
N VAL A 283 -31.18 -44.92 13.82
CA VAL A 283 -32.27 -45.36 14.72
C VAL A 283 -33.14 -44.21 15.21
N LEU A 284 -32.60 -42.99 15.39
CA LEU A 284 -33.39 -41.90 15.97
C LEU A 284 -34.38 -41.30 14.95
N PRO A 285 -35.65 -41.05 15.34
CA PRO A 285 -36.63 -40.43 14.46
C PRO A 285 -36.42 -38.91 14.31
N ARG A 286 -35.87 -38.26 15.34
CA ARG A 286 -35.63 -36.80 15.37
C ARG A 286 -34.14 -36.48 15.24
N PRO A 287 -33.78 -35.34 14.62
CA PRO A 287 -32.39 -34.88 14.58
C PRO A 287 -31.84 -34.69 16.01
N PHE A 288 -30.54 -34.93 16.18
CA PHE A 288 -29.87 -34.83 17.47
C PHE A 288 -28.67 -33.89 17.41
N MET A 289 -28.27 -33.35 18.56
CA MET A 289 -27.14 -32.41 18.70
C MET A 289 -26.02 -33.10 19.49
N PRO A 290 -24.90 -33.48 18.85
CA PRO A 290 -23.81 -34.20 19.51
C PRO A 290 -22.81 -33.30 20.25
N ASP A 291 -22.71 -32.01 19.91
CA ASP A 291 -21.76 -31.08 20.56
C ASP A 291 -22.47 -30.20 21.60
N PHE A 292 -21.71 -29.71 22.57
CA PHE A 292 -22.19 -28.79 23.61
C PHE A 292 -21.45 -27.46 23.54
N GLU A 293 -22.18 -26.38 23.80
CA GLU A 293 -21.70 -25.01 23.95
C GLU A 293 -21.94 -24.52 25.38
N VAL A 294 -21.14 -23.57 25.85
CA VAL A 294 -21.32 -22.97 27.18
C VAL A 294 -22.30 -21.80 27.06
N ASN A 295 -23.34 -21.80 27.90
CA ASN A 295 -24.19 -20.62 28.04
C ASN A 295 -23.38 -19.50 28.70
N GLN A 296 -23.29 -18.34 28.04
CA GLN A 296 -22.51 -17.19 28.54
C GLN A 296 -23.15 -16.56 29.79
N GLU A 297 -24.45 -16.77 30.03
CA GLU A 297 -25.17 -16.22 31.19
C GLU A 297 -24.96 -17.07 32.46
N ASP A 298 -25.01 -18.41 32.35
CA ASP A 298 -25.00 -19.32 33.50
C ASP A 298 -23.71 -20.15 33.65
N GLY A 299 -22.82 -20.13 32.64
CA GLY A 299 -21.66 -21.03 32.56
C GLY A 299 -22.01 -22.52 32.37
N ARG A 300 -23.29 -22.88 32.20
CA ARG A 300 -23.75 -24.28 32.02
C ARG A 300 -23.55 -24.76 30.58
N LEU A 301 -23.24 -26.04 30.41
CA LEU A 301 -23.15 -26.69 29.09
C LEU A 301 -24.55 -26.96 28.53
N GLN A 302 -24.85 -26.42 27.35
CA GLN A 302 -26.08 -26.64 26.60
C GLN A 302 -25.79 -27.30 25.23
N PRO A 303 -26.70 -28.12 24.68
CA PRO A 303 -26.50 -28.70 23.35
C PRO A 303 -26.42 -27.61 22.27
N ARG A 304 -25.39 -27.68 21.44
CA ARG A 304 -25.12 -26.66 20.43
C ARG A 304 -26.07 -26.79 19.25
N LYS A 305 -26.91 -25.78 19.02
CA LYS A 305 -27.93 -25.82 17.96
C LYS A 305 -27.35 -26.00 16.56
N SER A 306 -26.19 -25.41 16.28
CA SER A 306 -25.49 -25.53 15.00
C SER A 306 -24.92 -26.92 14.73
N SER A 307 -24.82 -27.78 15.74
CA SER A 307 -24.29 -29.15 15.61
C SER A 307 -25.35 -30.18 15.19
N SER A 308 -26.58 -29.75 14.87
CA SER A 308 -27.70 -30.65 14.57
C SER A 308 -27.40 -31.63 13.41
N THR A 309 -27.30 -32.92 13.74
CA THR A 309 -27.14 -34.00 12.77
C THR A 309 -28.50 -34.56 12.33
N GLN A 310 -28.66 -34.73 11.02
CA GLN A 310 -29.90 -35.25 10.42
C GLN A 310 -29.95 -36.79 10.45
N THR A 311 -31.12 -37.33 10.78
CA THR A 311 -31.40 -38.78 10.80
C THR A 311 -31.98 -39.25 9.47
N LEU A 312 -32.11 -40.57 9.28
CA LEU A 312 -32.76 -41.13 8.09
C LEU A 312 -34.17 -40.56 7.89
N CYS A 313 -34.98 -40.54 8.96
CA CYS A 313 -36.33 -39.99 8.91
C CYS A 313 -36.34 -38.50 8.54
N SER A 314 -35.44 -37.70 9.11
CA SER A 314 -35.41 -36.26 8.83
C SER A 314 -34.87 -35.95 7.42
N ARG A 315 -33.94 -36.77 6.89
CA ARG A 315 -33.47 -36.71 5.50
C ARG A 315 -34.58 -37.03 4.51
N LEU A 316 -35.39 -38.05 4.77
CA LEU A 316 -36.56 -38.38 3.95
C LEU A 316 -37.57 -37.22 3.92
N HIS A 317 -37.91 -36.64 5.07
CA HIS A 317 -38.80 -35.48 5.14
C HIS A 317 -38.23 -34.26 4.40
N ARG A 318 -36.91 -34.05 4.44
CA ARG A 318 -36.24 -32.96 3.73
C ARG A 318 -36.25 -33.18 2.22
N LEU A 319 -36.04 -34.41 1.74
CA LEU A 319 -36.12 -34.77 0.33
C LEU A 319 -37.51 -34.44 -0.23
N TRP A 320 -38.58 -34.86 0.45
CA TRP A 320 -39.95 -34.57 0.02
C TRP A 320 -40.31 -33.09 0.08
N ARG A 321 -39.81 -32.35 1.08
CA ARG A 321 -39.94 -30.88 1.12
C ARG A 321 -39.21 -30.20 -0.03
N HIS A 322 -38.00 -30.66 -0.39
CA HIS A 322 -37.26 -30.13 -1.53
C HIS A 322 -37.97 -30.38 -2.86
N ILE A 323 -38.57 -31.56 -3.03
CA ILE A 323 -39.39 -31.90 -4.19
C ILE A 323 -40.61 -30.97 -4.29
N SER A 324 -41.28 -30.71 -3.16
CA SER A 324 -42.40 -29.76 -3.10
C SER A 324 -41.97 -28.34 -3.49
N LYS A 325 -40.83 -27.85 -2.98
CA LYS A 325 -40.31 -26.51 -3.28
C LYS A 325 -39.84 -26.36 -4.73
N SER A 326 -39.13 -27.35 -5.27
CA SER A 326 -38.67 -27.33 -6.68
C SER A 326 -39.83 -27.26 -7.66
N ARG A 327 -41.02 -27.75 -7.28
CA ARG A 327 -42.24 -27.62 -8.08
C ARG A 327 -42.83 -26.22 -7.99
N THR A 328 -42.94 -25.65 -6.79
CA THR A 328 -43.48 -24.29 -6.61
C THR A 328 -42.62 -23.25 -7.30
N ASP A 329 -41.30 -23.41 -7.25
CA ASP A 329 -40.34 -22.50 -7.90
C ASP A 329 -40.49 -22.55 -9.43
N PHE A 330 -40.67 -23.73 -10.02
CA PHE A 330 -40.91 -23.88 -11.46
C PHE A 330 -42.22 -23.25 -11.93
N GLU A 331 -43.31 -23.39 -11.16
CA GLU A 331 -44.60 -22.78 -11.52
C GLU A 331 -44.58 -21.24 -11.35
N SER A 332 -43.59 -20.67 -10.66
CA SER A 332 -43.48 -19.22 -10.38
C SER A 332 -42.67 -18.41 -11.42
N GLN A 333 -41.92 -19.05 -12.32
CA GLN A 333 -41.05 -18.34 -13.29
C GLN A 333 -41.80 -17.94 -14.57
N PRO A 334 -41.55 -16.75 -15.18
CA PRO A 334 -42.17 -16.32 -16.44
C PRO A 334 -41.62 -17.08 -17.67
N ASP A 335 -42.42 -17.15 -18.74
CA ASP A 335 -42.03 -17.84 -20.00
C ASP A 335 -41.08 -16.99 -20.84
N SER A 336 -39.80 -17.36 -20.91
CA SER A 336 -38.79 -16.70 -21.76
C SER A 336 -38.03 -17.66 -22.69
N GLY A 337 -38.50 -18.91 -22.81
CA GLY A 337 -37.83 -19.96 -23.57
C GLY A 337 -38.25 -20.02 -25.04
N PHE A 338 -37.34 -20.49 -25.90
CA PHE A 338 -37.58 -20.84 -27.31
C PHE A 338 -38.63 -21.96 -27.50
N VAL A 339 -39.04 -22.68 -26.44
CA VAL A 339 -40.09 -23.73 -26.42
C VAL A 339 -41.06 -23.50 -25.25
N GLY A 340 -42.37 -23.58 -25.50
CA GLY A 340 -43.43 -23.21 -24.55
C GLY A 340 -43.65 -24.14 -23.34
N LYS A 341 -44.26 -23.62 -22.28
CA LYS A 341 -44.41 -24.24 -20.94
C LYS A 341 -45.24 -25.52 -20.81
N GLY A 342 -45.99 -25.90 -21.84
CA GLY A 342 -46.87 -27.08 -21.81
C GLY A 342 -46.11 -28.42 -21.68
N LEU A 343 -45.09 -28.62 -22.51
CA LEU A 343 -44.27 -29.84 -22.51
C LEU A 343 -43.31 -29.88 -21.32
N SER A 344 -42.74 -28.73 -20.93
CA SER A 344 -41.78 -28.63 -19.82
C SER A 344 -42.41 -28.95 -18.45
N ARG A 345 -43.72 -28.74 -18.27
CA ARG A 345 -44.44 -29.09 -17.04
C ARG A 345 -44.52 -30.60 -16.79
N HIS A 346 -44.77 -31.41 -17.81
CA HIS A 346 -44.83 -32.86 -17.67
C HIS A 346 -43.45 -33.47 -17.40
N LEU A 347 -42.42 -32.98 -18.10
CA LEU A 347 -41.03 -33.39 -17.88
C LEU A 347 -40.57 -33.05 -16.45
N ASN A 348 -40.93 -31.86 -15.95
CA ASN A 348 -40.59 -31.47 -14.57
C ASN A 348 -41.30 -32.36 -13.51
N ARG A 349 -42.54 -32.80 -13.76
CA ARG A 349 -43.25 -33.74 -12.87
C ARG A 349 -42.60 -35.11 -12.83
N VAL A 350 -42.25 -35.67 -14.00
CA VAL A 350 -41.54 -36.96 -14.09
C VAL A 350 -40.18 -36.87 -13.40
N TRP A 351 -39.41 -35.82 -13.67
CA TRP A 351 -38.11 -35.60 -13.05
C TRP A 351 -38.17 -35.51 -11.52
N ASN A 352 -39.14 -34.78 -10.97
CA ASN A 352 -39.22 -34.55 -9.53
C ASN A 352 -39.80 -35.75 -8.75
N TYR A 353 -40.82 -36.45 -9.25
CA TYR A 353 -41.42 -37.58 -8.53
C TYR A 353 -40.75 -38.92 -8.80
N LEU A 354 -40.38 -39.20 -10.06
CA LEU A 354 -39.78 -40.48 -10.43
C LEU A 354 -38.27 -40.49 -10.13
N PHE A 355 -37.53 -39.57 -10.74
CA PHE A 355 -36.07 -39.56 -10.59
C PHE A 355 -35.61 -39.05 -9.23
N LYS A 356 -36.11 -37.90 -8.74
CA LYS A 356 -35.69 -37.40 -7.42
C LYS A 356 -36.40 -38.08 -6.25
N GLY A 357 -37.70 -38.35 -6.38
CA GLY A 357 -38.52 -38.94 -5.33
C GLY A 357 -38.29 -40.44 -5.14
N LEU A 358 -38.68 -41.25 -6.13
CA LEU A 358 -38.58 -42.70 -6.03
C LEU A 358 -37.13 -43.18 -5.89
N VAL A 359 -36.23 -42.78 -6.79
CA VAL A 359 -34.81 -43.22 -6.70
C VAL A 359 -34.15 -42.68 -5.42
N GLY A 360 -34.41 -41.42 -5.05
CA GLY A 360 -33.85 -40.82 -3.85
C GLY A 360 -34.32 -41.50 -2.55
N THR A 361 -35.60 -41.88 -2.46
CA THR A 361 -36.13 -42.61 -1.30
C THR A 361 -35.59 -44.03 -1.23
N VAL A 362 -35.52 -44.76 -2.36
CA VAL A 362 -34.96 -46.11 -2.43
C VAL A 362 -33.49 -46.11 -2.01
N LEU A 363 -32.69 -45.17 -2.53
CA LEU A 363 -31.29 -45.04 -2.16
C LEU A 363 -31.10 -44.70 -0.68
N LEU A 364 -31.93 -43.80 -0.13
CA LEU A 364 -31.87 -43.46 1.30
C LEU A 364 -32.32 -44.59 2.23
N VAL A 365 -33.27 -45.44 1.84
CA VAL A 365 -33.76 -46.53 2.70
C VAL A 365 -32.87 -47.77 2.61
N LEU A 366 -32.32 -48.09 1.42
CA LEU A 366 -31.52 -49.30 1.22
C LEU A 366 -30.02 -49.07 1.44
N LEU A 367 -29.45 -48.01 0.86
CA LEU A 367 -28.00 -47.81 0.87
C LEU A 367 -27.53 -47.20 2.19
N PHE A 368 -28.27 -46.23 2.74
CA PHE A 368 -27.89 -45.53 3.97
C PHE A 368 -27.68 -46.46 5.19
N PRO A 369 -28.57 -47.41 5.54
CA PRO A 369 -28.33 -48.32 6.66
C PRO A 369 -27.07 -49.16 6.46
N ILE A 370 -26.89 -49.73 5.26
CA ILE A 370 -25.74 -50.55 4.92
C ILE A 370 -24.44 -49.74 5.09
N VAL A 371 -24.39 -48.54 4.52
CA VAL A 371 -23.23 -47.65 4.63
C VAL A 371 -22.99 -47.26 6.09
N SER A 372 -24.03 -46.92 6.86
CA SER A 372 -23.87 -46.55 8.27
C SER A 372 -23.30 -47.70 9.11
N LEU A 373 -23.77 -48.93 8.90
CA LEU A 373 -23.27 -50.10 9.61
C LEU A 373 -21.82 -50.40 9.25
N ILE A 374 -21.48 -50.41 7.96
CA ILE A 374 -20.10 -50.63 7.48
C ILE A 374 -19.16 -49.56 8.02
N VAL A 375 -19.52 -48.28 7.93
CA VAL A 375 -18.67 -47.18 8.43
C VAL A 375 -18.49 -47.28 9.95
N CYS A 376 -19.54 -47.60 10.70
CA CYS A 376 -19.43 -47.75 12.15
C CYS A 376 -18.56 -48.95 12.55
N THR A 377 -18.70 -50.10 11.88
CA THR A 377 -17.90 -51.30 12.20
C THR A 377 -16.43 -51.11 11.85
N LEU A 378 -16.11 -50.59 10.65
CA LEU A 378 -14.73 -50.28 10.27
C LEU A 378 -14.11 -49.23 11.21
N SER A 379 -14.87 -48.19 11.57
CA SER A 379 -14.38 -47.14 12.47
C SER A 379 -14.05 -47.66 13.86
N LEU A 380 -14.93 -48.49 14.44
CA LEU A 380 -14.69 -49.10 15.76
C LEU A 380 -13.50 -50.07 15.71
N ALA A 381 -13.37 -50.88 14.67
CA ALA A 381 -12.22 -51.76 14.49
C ALA A 381 -10.91 -50.96 14.38
N ALA A 382 -10.90 -49.89 13.59
CA ALA A 382 -9.73 -49.02 13.45
C ALA A 382 -9.37 -48.27 14.75
N ALA A 383 -10.37 -47.90 15.56
CA ALA A 383 -10.17 -47.30 16.88
C ALA A 383 -9.52 -48.28 17.87
N LEU A 384 -9.94 -49.55 17.86
CA LEU A 384 -9.36 -50.59 18.73
C LEU A 384 -7.91 -50.90 18.39
N VAL A 385 -7.56 -50.89 17.11
CA VAL A 385 -6.18 -51.16 16.65
C VAL A 385 -5.31 -49.89 16.69
N ALA A 386 -5.87 -48.70 16.98
CA ALA A 386 -5.15 -47.43 17.00
C ALA A 386 -3.86 -47.40 17.85
N PRO A 387 -3.79 -48.01 19.05
CA PRO A 387 -2.55 -48.05 19.81
C PRO A 387 -1.40 -48.80 19.12
N ILE A 388 -1.70 -49.69 18.16
CA ILE A 388 -0.73 -50.51 17.45
C ILE A 388 -0.26 -49.80 16.17
N TRP A 389 -1.20 -49.32 15.35
CA TRP A 389 -0.82 -48.72 14.05
C TRP A 389 -0.39 -47.26 14.16
N MET A 390 -0.89 -46.49 15.14
CA MET A 390 -0.57 -45.06 15.28
C MET A 390 0.91 -44.78 15.57
N PRO A 391 1.61 -45.54 16.45
CA PRO A 391 3.06 -45.41 16.61
C PRO A 391 3.82 -45.67 15.32
N CYS A 392 3.42 -46.66 14.51
CA CYS A 392 4.04 -46.93 13.21
C CYS A 392 3.86 -45.75 12.24
N VAL A 393 2.66 -45.16 12.17
CA VAL A 393 2.41 -43.98 11.34
C VAL A 393 3.22 -42.77 11.83
N MET A 394 3.34 -42.58 13.15
CA MET A 394 4.16 -41.50 13.70
C MET A 394 5.66 -41.74 13.51
N LEU A 395 6.11 -42.99 13.50
CA LEU A 395 7.49 -43.35 13.19
C LEU A 395 7.80 -43.04 11.72
N VAL A 396 6.93 -43.42 10.80
CA VAL A 396 7.03 -43.04 9.39
C VAL A 396 7.03 -41.52 9.25
N PHE A 397 6.13 -40.81 9.95
CA PHE A 397 6.13 -39.36 9.97
C PHE A 397 7.46 -38.79 10.48
N HIS A 398 8.02 -39.34 11.56
CA HIS A 398 9.32 -38.93 12.09
C HIS A 398 10.46 -39.16 11.09
N LEU A 399 10.46 -40.29 10.38
CA LEU A 399 11.41 -40.56 9.29
C LEU A 399 11.25 -39.54 8.15
N VAL A 400 10.01 -39.16 7.80
CA VAL A 400 9.73 -38.09 6.83
C VAL A 400 10.24 -36.74 7.35
N MET A 401 10.16 -36.45 8.65
CA MET A 401 10.73 -35.21 9.21
C MET A 401 12.25 -35.14 9.00
N VAL A 402 12.93 -36.29 9.16
CA VAL A 402 14.37 -36.40 9.01
C VAL A 402 14.78 -36.30 7.55
N LEU A 403 14.04 -36.93 6.63
CA LEU A 403 14.42 -37.05 5.22
C LEU A 403 13.90 -35.90 4.35
N ALA A 404 12.71 -35.38 4.64
CA ALA A 404 12.00 -34.43 3.78
C ALA A 404 11.87 -33.04 4.38
N TYR A 405 11.29 -32.87 5.56
CA TYR A 405 11.09 -31.53 6.12
C TYR A 405 10.90 -31.56 7.63
N ASP A 406 11.73 -30.82 8.37
CA ASP A 406 11.69 -30.83 9.83
C ASP A 406 10.60 -29.91 10.38
N PHE A 407 9.37 -30.40 10.54
CA PHE A 407 8.27 -29.60 11.13
C PHE A 407 8.57 -29.19 12.59
N ASP A 408 9.47 -29.92 13.26
CA ASP A 408 9.94 -29.64 14.61
C ASP A 408 11.15 -28.70 14.64
N SER A 409 11.51 -28.09 13.50
CA SER A 409 12.64 -27.16 13.42
C SER A 409 12.49 -26.00 14.44
N PRO A 410 13.55 -25.69 15.21
CA PRO A 410 13.53 -24.61 16.19
C PRO A 410 13.53 -23.22 15.53
N SER A 411 13.98 -23.10 14.29
CA SER A 411 13.98 -21.86 13.52
C SER A 411 13.40 -22.08 12.11
N PRO A 412 12.17 -21.60 11.83
CA PRO A 412 11.50 -21.86 10.56
C PRO A 412 12.23 -21.24 9.35
N GLU A 413 12.98 -20.15 9.56
CA GLU A 413 13.78 -19.52 8.49
C GLU A 413 14.94 -20.38 7.98
N ARG A 414 15.46 -21.29 8.82
CA ARG A 414 16.59 -22.15 8.46
C ARG A 414 16.14 -23.51 7.92
N ASN A 415 14.84 -23.80 8.00
CA ASN A 415 14.30 -25.10 7.62
C ASN A 415 14.11 -25.19 6.11
N ARG A 416 14.91 -26.03 5.44
CA ARG A 416 14.84 -26.25 3.99
C ARG A 416 14.13 -27.56 3.70
N ILE A 417 13.39 -27.58 2.60
CA ILE A 417 12.66 -28.77 2.13
C ILE A 417 13.65 -29.67 1.39
N CYS A 418 13.72 -30.93 1.80
CA CYS A 418 14.42 -32.05 1.18
C CYS A 418 15.87 -31.74 0.80
N ILE A 419 16.76 -31.43 1.74
CA ILE A 419 18.17 -31.10 1.40
C ILE A 419 18.85 -32.24 0.62
N LEU A 420 18.63 -33.50 1.03
CA LEU A 420 19.18 -34.67 0.34
C LEU A 420 18.45 -34.96 -0.99
N GLY A 421 17.13 -34.75 -1.02
CA GLY A 421 16.33 -34.89 -2.24
C GLY A 421 16.65 -33.82 -3.27
N GLU A 422 16.90 -32.59 -2.86
CA GLU A 422 17.33 -31.49 -3.72
C GLU A 422 18.71 -31.79 -4.31
N ALA A 423 19.66 -32.25 -3.49
CA ALA A 423 20.98 -32.61 -4.00
C ALA A 423 20.92 -33.80 -5.00
N ILE A 424 20.25 -34.90 -4.64
CA ILE A 424 20.27 -36.12 -5.46
C ILE A 424 19.26 -36.04 -6.62
N LEU A 425 18.02 -35.67 -6.35
CA LEU A 425 16.97 -35.63 -7.36
C LEU A 425 17.05 -34.36 -8.19
N TRP A 426 17.18 -33.18 -7.57
CA TRP A 426 17.17 -31.93 -8.33
C TRP A 426 18.50 -31.65 -9.02
N GLN A 427 19.62 -31.63 -8.29
CA GLN A 427 20.93 -31.35 -8.88
C GLN A 427 21.49 -32.56 -9.66
N GLY A 428 21.41 -33.76 -9.09
CA GLY A 428 21.91 -34.97 -9.74
C GLY A 428 21.03 -35.45 -10.91
N LEU A 429 19.79 -35.86 -10.63
CA LEU A 429 18.94 -36.50 -11.62
C LEU A 429 18.30 -35.52 -12.61
N VAL A 430 17.65 -34.47 -12.12
CA VAL A 430 16.89 -33.53 -12.97
C VAL A 430 17.82 -32.63 -13.77
N LEU A 431 18.68 -31.86 -13.10
CA LEU A 431 19.60 -30.95 -13.79
C LEU A 431 20.74 -31.71 -14.50
N GLY A 432 21.23 -32.79 -13.91
CA GLY A 432 22.37 -33.54 -14.46
C GLY A 432 22.02 -34.49 -15.61
N ILE A 433 20.95 -35.29 -15.50
CA ILE A 433 20.66 -36.38 -16.46
C ILE A 433 19.40 -36.10 -17.29
N LEU A 434 18.31 -35.73 -16.63
CA LEU A 434 17.01 -35.62 -17.28
C LEU A 434 16.92 -34.37 -18.14
N GLN A 435 17.50 -33.24 -17.73
CA GLN A 435 17.51 -32.00 -18.49
C GLN A 435 18.24 -32.14 -19.84
N PRO A 436 19.45 -32.71 -19.94
CA PRO A 436 20.09 -32.91 -21.25
C PRO A 436 19.35 -33.94 -22.11
N LEU A 437 18.83 -35.02 -21.51
CA LEU A 437 18.03 -36.01 -22.24
C LEU A 437 16.73 -35.41 -22.79
N ALA A 438 16.01 -34.64 -21.96
CA ALA A 438 14.79 -33.95 -22.34
C ALA A 438 15.06 -32.88 -23.39
N ALA A 439 16.16 -32.11 -23.27
CA ALA A 439 16.57 -31.16 -24.30
C ALA A 439 16.85 -31.86 -25.64
N ALA A 440 17.50 -33.01 -25.63
CA ALA A 440 17.75 -33.81 -26.82
C ALA A 440 16.45 -34.36 -27.44
N VAL A 441 15.54 -34.90 -26.62
CA VAL A 441 14.22 -35.38 -27.09
C VAL A 441 13.37 -34.23 -27.61
N ILE A 442 13.39 -33.07 -26.95
CA ILE A 442 12.68 -31.88 -27.40
C ILE A 442 13.22 -31.44 -28.75
N ALA A 443 14.55 -31.31 -28.89
CA ALA A 443 15.18 -30.86 -30.12
C ALA A 443 14.98 -31.84 -31.28
N LEU A 444 15.18 -33.15 -31.05
CA LEU A 444 15.23 -34.16 -32.11
C LEU A 444 13.87 -34.79 -32.43
N VAL A 445 12.91 -34.78 -31.50
CA VAL A 445 11.64 -35.49 -31.66
C VAL A 445 10.45 -34.54 -31.53
N LEU A 446 10.34 -33.80 -30.42
CA LEU A 446 9.13 -32.98 -30.20
C LEU A 446 9.07 -31.74 -31.10
N CYS A 447 10.18 -31.04 -31.33
CA CYS A 447 10.22 -29.91 -32.26
C CYS A 447 9.81 -30.30 -33.70
N PRO A 448 10.37 -31.37 -34.32
CA PRO A 448 9.93 -31.78 -35.66
C PRO A 448 8.50 -32.34 -35.68
N LEU A 449 8.06 -33.07 -34.65
CA LEU A 449 6.66 -33.53 -34.56
C LEU A 449 5.70 -32.36 -34.37
N ALA A 450 6.03 -31.38 -33.52
CA ALA A 450 5.23 -30.19 -33.31
C ALA A 450 5.18 -29.34 -34.58
N ALA A 451 6.29 -29.16 -35.29
CA ALA A 451 6.30 -28.49 -36.59
C ALA A 451 5.41 -29.22 -37.61
N GLY A 452 5.51 -30.55 -37.68
CA GLY A 452 4.64 -31.37 -38.52
C GLY A 452 3.16 -31.29 -38.13
N PHE A 453 2.86 -31.24 -36.83
CA PHE A 453 1.50 -31.09 -36.33
C PHE A 453 0.93 -29.69 -36.56
N VAL A 454 1.71 -28.63 -36.35
CA VAL A 454 1.30 -27.26 -36.68
C VAL A 454 1.05 -27.14 -38.18
N PHE A 455 1.89 -27.76 -39.01
CA PHE A 455 1.65 -27.83 -40.45
C PHE A 455 0.34 -28.59 -40.77
N LEU A 456 0.13 -29.76 -40.16
CA LEU A 456 -1.10 -30.54 -40.35
C LEU A 456 -2.36 -29.78 -39.89
N VAL A 457 -2.33 -29.13 -38.72
CA VAL A 457 -3.43 -28.31 -38.21
C VAL A 457 -3.62 -27.08 -39.09
N ALA A 458 -2.56 -26.47 -39.61
CA ALA A 458 -2.68 -25.36 -40.56
C ALA A 458 -3.37 -25.83 -41.85
N VAL A 459 -3.01 -27.00 -42.39
CA VAL A 459 -3.65 -27.59 -43.57
C VAL A 459 -5.10 -28.00 -43.29
N LEU A 460 -5.38 -28.64 -42.15
CA LEU A 460 -6.73 -29.05 -41.75
C LEU A 460 -7.61 -27.85 -41.41
N ARG A 461 -7.07 -26.81 -40.77
CA ARG A 461 -7.78 -25.55 -40.51
C ARG A 461 -8.02 -24.82 -41.81
N TRP A 462 -7.05 -24.75 -42.71
CA TRP A 462 -7.25 -24.17 -44.04
C TRP A 462 -8.35 -24.91 -44.79
N ALA A 463 -8.28 -26.25 -44.86
CA ALA A 463 -9.30 -27.06 -45.52
C ALA A 463 -10.67 -26.98 -44.83
N GLY A 464 -10.68 -26.97 -43.50
CA GLY A 464 -11.88 -26.89 -42.67
C GLY A 464 -12.56 -25.53 -42.75
N VAL A 465 -11.80 -24.44 -42.71
CA VAL A 465 -12.32 -23.08 -42.92
C VAL A 465 -12.81 -22.93 -44.36
N GLN A 466 -12.08 -23.44 -45.36
CA GLN A 466 -12.54 -23.40 -46.75
C GLN A 466 -13.83 -24.23 -46.97
N CYS A 467 -13.93 -25.42 -46.38
CA CYS A 467 -15.16 -26.22 -46.42
C CYS A 467 -16.29 -25.58 -45.63
N TRP A 468 -16.00 -25.04 -44.44
CA TRP A 468 -16.99 -24.40 -43.58
C TRP A 468 -17.51 -23.11 -44.20
N ASP A 469 -16.64 -22.26 -44.75
CA ASP A 469 -17.03 -21.04 -45.45
C ASP A 469 -17.81 -21.38 -46.72
N ALA A 470 -17.43 -22.43 -47.47
CA ALA A 470 -18.21 -22.89 -48.61
C ALA A 470 -19.60 -23.41 -48.18
N LEU A 471 -19.68 -24.23 -47.12
CA LEU A 471 -20.94 -24.77 -46.59
C LEU A 471 -21.83 -23.69 -45.97
N LEU A 472 -21.24 -22.77 -45.20
CA LEU A 472 -21.96 -21.71 -44.51
C LEU A 472 -22.41 -20.64 -45.51
N PHE A 473 -21.58 -20.29 -46.49
CA PHE A 473 -21.94 -19.37 -47.57
C PHE A 473 -23.05 -19.96 -48.45
N HIS A 474 -22.89 -21.18 -48.98
CA HIS A 474 -23.87 -21.77 -49.90
C HIS A 474 -25.12 -22.33 -49.19
N GLY A 475 -25.01 -22.80 -47.95
CA GLY A 475 -26.09 -23.42 -47.19
C GLY A 475 -26.93 -22.44 -46.36
N VAL A 476 -26.29 -21.49 -45.66
CA VAL A 476 -26.95 -20.67 -44.64
C VAL A 476 -27.00 -19.19 -45.03
N VAL A 477 -25.86 -18.57 -45.37
CA VAL A 477 -25.76 -17.12 -45.59
C VAL A 477 -26.44 -16.71 -46.91
N LYS A 478 -26.21 -17.43 -48.02
CA LYS A 478 -26.81 -17.14 -49.32
C LYS A 478 -28.34 -17.32 -49.35
N ARG A 479 -28.92 -18.13 -48.46
CA ARG A 479 -30.37 -18.43 -48.43
C ARG A 479 -31.11 -17.80 -47.25
N ARG A 480 -30.45 -17.42 -46.16
CA ARG A 480 -31.11 -16.97 -44.91
C ARG A 480 -30.45 -15.78 -44.20
N GLY A 481 -29.36 -15.22 -44.71
CA GLY A 481 -28.71 -14.06 -44.07
C GLY A 481 -29.56 -12.79 -44.13
N ARG A 482 -29.79 -12.14 -42.99
CA ARG A 482 -30.30 -10.76 -42.88
C ARG A 482 -29.31 -9.91 -42.07
N VAL A 483 -29.18 -8.63 -42.40
CA VAL A 483 -28.22 -7.70 -41.77
C VAL A 483 -28.68 -7.36 -40.34
N PRO A 484 -27.88 -7.62 -39.30
CA PRO A 484 -28.21 -7.24 -37.92
C PRO A 484 -27.93 -5.75 -37.65
N LEU A 485 -28.77 -5.14 -36.81
CA LEU A 485 -28.70 -3.72 -36.44
C LEU A 485 -27.68 -3.40 -35.35
N GLY A 486 -27.13 -4.39 -34.65
CA GLY A 486 -26.14 -4.20 -33.58
C GLY A 486 -25.42 -5.48 -33.20
N ASP A 487 -24.42 -5.36 -32.32
CA ASP A 487 -23.57 -6.47 -31.91
C ASP A 487 -24.37 -7.50 -31.08
N SER A 488 -24.20 -8.77 -31.43
CA SER A 488 -24.75 -9.91 -30.70
C SER A 488 -23.65 -10.95 -30.49
N TRP A 489 -23.91 -11.96 -29.66
CA TRP A 489 -22.98 -13.10 -29.50
C TRP A 489 -22.64 -13.82 -30.83
N MET A 490 -23.44 -13.60 -31.89
CA MET A 490 -23.29 -14.23 -33.21
C MET A 490 -22.63 -13.34 -34.27
N ALA A 491 -22.59 -12.01 -34.08
CA ALA A 491 -21.98 -11.07 -35.02
C ALA A 491 -21.53 -9.81 -34.28
N THR A 492 -20.26 -9.43 -34.42
CA THR A 492 -19.66 -8.22 -33.85
C THR A 492 -19.04 -7.37 -34.95
N ARG A 493 -19.11 -6.05 -34.81
CA ARG A 493 -18.52 -5.11 -35.76
C ARG A 493 -17.00 -5.00 -35.53
N VAL A 494 -16.21 -5.39 -36.54
CA VAL A 494 -14.73 -5.47 -36.46
C VAL A 494 -14.03 -4.24 -37.07
N ALA A 495 -14.72 -3.45 -37.88
CA ALA A 495 -14.18 -2.21 -38.46
C ALA A 495 -15.25 -1.11 -38.55
N GLY A 496 -14.83 0.13 -38.31
CA GLY A 496 -15.64 1.35 -38.33
C GLY A 496 -14.97 2.48 -37.55
N PRO A 497 -15.32 3.75 -37.78
CA PRO A 497 -14.72 4.88 -37.06
C PRO A 497 -15.01 4.79 -35.55
N GLY A 498 -13.97 4.98 -34.71
CA GLY A 498 -14.09 5.06 -33.23
C GLY A 498 -13.42 3.96 -32.38
N LEU A 499 -12.53 3.11 -32.94
CA LEU A 499 -11.98 1.93 -32.23
C LEU A 499 -10.48 1.97 -31.82
N SER A 500 -9.72 3.05 -32.09
CA SER A 500 -8.33 3.23 -31.64
C SER A 500 -8.20 4.42 -30.68
N GLN A 501 -7.47 4.26 -29.57
CA GLN A 501 -7.47 5.20 -28.42
C GLN A 501 -6.30 6.20 -28.39
N ASP A 502 -5.32 6.12 -29.31
CA ASP A 502 -4.08 6.91 -29.25
C ASP A 502 -3.98 7.94 -30.39
N HIS A 503 -4.88 8.93 -30.42
CA HIS A 503 -4.85 10.00 -31.44
C HIS A 503 -4.81 11.38 -30.80
N LEU A 504 -3.90 12.24 -31.27
CA LEU A 504 -3.88 13.67 -30.92
C LEU A 504 -4.85 14.45 -31.80
N TYR A 505 -5.45 15.52 -31.27
CA TYR A 505 -6.39 16.37 -31.99
C TYR A 505 -5.83 17.79 -32.13
N GLN A 506 -5.84 18.33 -33.35
CA GLN A 506 -5.44 19.70 -33.64
C GLN A 506 -6.68 20.60 -33.68
N ILE A 507 -6.70 21.64 -32.83
CA ILE A 507 -7.76 22.64 -32.75
C ILE A 507 -7.33 23.97 -33.39
N ASN A 508 -8.27 24.70 -34.00
CA ASN A 508 -8.03 26.04 -34.53
C ASN A 508 -8.11 27.11 -33.42
N PRO A 509 -7.39 28.24 -33.54
CA PRO A 509 -7.40 29.30 -32.53
C PRO A 509 -8.78 29.91 -32.31
N GLU A 510 -9.60 30.00 -33.36
CA GLU A 510 -10.97 30.50 -33.31
C GLU A 510 -11.89 29.58 -32.49
N GLN A 511 -11.72 28.26 -32.62
CA GLN A 511 -12.47 27.27 -31.84
C GLN A 511 -12.03 27.26 -30.37
N ALA A 512 -10.72 27.38 -30.13
CA ALA A 512 -10.18 27.50 -28.78
C ALA A 512 -10.68 28.78 -28.09
N LEU A 513 -10.81 29.88 -28.82
CA LEU A 513 -11.34 31.15 -28.30
C LEU A 513 -12.85 31.09 -28.03
N ALA A 514 -13.63 30.39 -28.85
CA ALA A 514 -15.06 30.16 -28.59
C ALA A 514 -15.28 29.36 -27.29
N ALA A 515 -14.49 28.30 -27.11
CA ALA A 515 -14.52 27.52 -25.87
C ALA A 515 -14.06 28.36 -24.67
N PHE A 516 -13.03 29.20 -24.86
CA PHE A 516 -12.51 30.08 -23.82
C PHE A 516 -13.56 31.10 -23.36
N LEU A 517 -14.31 31.67 -24.30
CA LEU A 517 -15.39 32.60 -24.00
C LEU A 517 -16.48 31.93 -23.14
N ALA A 518 -16.87 30.69 -23.46
CA ALA A 518 -17.81 29.94 -22.62
C ALA A 518 -17.29 29.70 -21.20
N LYS A 519 -15.98 29.45 -21.05
CA LYS A 519 -15.35 29.31 -19.72
C LYS A 519 -15.30 30.65 -18.98
N VAL A 520 -15.01 31.76 -19.67
CA VAL A 520 -15.05 33.11 -19.07
C VAL A 520 -16.47 33.47 -18.60
N GLU A 521 -17.50 33.13 -19.37
CA GLU A 521 -18.90 33.29 -18.96
C GLU A 521 -19.24 32.45 -17.71
N SER A 522 -18.73 31.21 -17.65
CA SER A 522 -18.86 30.39 -16.44
C SER A 522 -18.17 31.02 -15.21
N GLU A 523 -17.01 31.67 -15.39
CA GLU A 523 -16.33 32.39 -14.31
C GLU A 523 -17.09 33.68 -13.92
N GLN A 524 -17.70 34.38 -14.87
CA GLN A 524 -18.59 35.49 -14.55
C GLN A 524 -19.79 35.04 -13.70
N LEU A 525 -20.39 33.88 -14.05
CA LEU A 525 -21.48 33.29 -13.29
C LEU A 525 -21.05 32.88 -11.87
N SER A 526 -19.83 32.34 -11.71
CA SER A 526 -19.29 31.96 -10.40
C SER A 526 -19.08 33.20 -9.51
N ILE A 527 -18.51 34.28 -10.07
CA ILE A 527 -18.31 35.55 -9.38
C ILE A 527 -19.64 36.19 -9.01
N TYR A 528 -20.62 36.18 -9.93
CA TYR A 528 -21.96 36.66 -9.67
C TYR A 528 -22.64 35.86 -8.55
N GLY A 529 -22.48 34.53 -8.55
CA GLY A 529 -22.97 33.65 -7.48
C GLY A 529 -22.39 34.02 -6.11
N GLN A 530 -21.07 34.21 -6.02
CA GLN A 530 -20.40 34.61 -4.77
C GLN A 530 -20.86 35.99 -4.28
N GLN A 531 -20.95 36.98 -5.18
CA GLN A 531 -21.41 38.33 -4.83
C GLN A 531 -22.86 38.32 -4.35
N THR A 532 -23.72 37.55 -5.01
CA THR A 532 -25.14 37.45 -4.65
C THR A 532 -25.32 36.68 -3.34
N GLU A 533 -24.54 35.63 -3.08
CA GLU A 533 -24.52 34.91 -1.79
C GLU A 533 -24.15 35.86 -0.65
N LEU A 534 -23.14 36.72 -0.84
CA LEU A 534 -22.78 37.74 0.15
C LEU A 534 -23.92 38.74 0.41
N GLN A 535 -24.67 39.13 -0.62
CA GLN A 535 -25.84 40.00 -0.47
C GLN A 535 -26.99 39.31 0.25
N ILE A 536 -27.27 38.04 -0.07
CA ILE A 536 -28.29 37.22 0.60
C ILE A 536 -27.97 37.06 2.09
N LEU A 537 -26.69 36.89 2.46
CA LEU A 537 -26.28 36.72 3.85
C LEU A 537 -26.08 38.04 4.63
N GLN A 538 -26.20 39.19 3.96
CA GLN A 538 -26.04 40.50 4.61
C GLN A 538 -26.99 40.75 5.79
N PRO A 539 -28.28 40.37 5.73
CA PRO A 539 -29.21 40.54 6.86
C PRO A 539 -28.80 39.73 8.10
N LEU A 540 -28.22 38.53 7.92
CA LEU A 540 -27.72 37.71 9.02
C LEU A 540 -26.58 38.42 9.76
N ARG A 541 -25.62 38.98 8.99
CA ARG A 541 -24.51 39.78 9.55
C ARG A 541 -25.00 41.04 10.25
N ALA A 542 -26.00 41.71 9.69
CA ALA A 542 -26.60 42.88 10.31
C ALA A 542 -27.33 42.53 11.62
N TYR A 543 -27.98 41.36 11.68
CA TYR A 543 -28.63 40.86 12.89
C TYR A 543 -27.60 40.49 13.97
N ASP A 544 -26.52 39.79 13.60
CA ASP A 544 -25.40 39.48 14.50
C ASP A 544 -24.78 40.77 15.07
N GLN A 545 -24.52 41.76 14.21
CA GLN A 545 -24.01 43.07 14.62
C GLN A 545 -24.97 43.82 15.54
N PHE A 546 -26.28 43.79 15.27
CA PHE A 546 -27.30 44.39 16.14
C PHE A 546 -27.29 43.74 17.53
N VAL A 547 -27.20 42.40 17.59
CA VAL A 547 -27.17 41.66 18.86
C VAL A 547 -25.90 41.97 19.63
N GLU A 548 -24.75 42.01 18.95
CA GLU A 548 -23.47 42.39 19.54
C GLU A 548 -23.50 43.82 20.09
N GLN A 549 -24.06 44.77 19.35
CA GLN A 549 -24.17 46.18 19.76
C GLN A 549 -25.15 46.41 20.92
N CYS A 550 -26.28 45.70 20.95
CA CYS A 550 -27.31 45.89 21.98
C CYS A 550 -27.07 45.04 23.24
N PHE A 551 -26.52 43.84 23.09
CA PHE A 551 -26.44 42.83 24.15
C PHE A 551 -25.01 42.38 24.49
N GLY A 552 -24.01 42.73 23.68
CA GLY A 552 -22.58 42.48 23.96
C GLY A 552 -22.09 43.02 25.32
N PRO A 553 -22.51 44.22 25.79
CA PRO A 553 -22.13 44.72 27.12
C PRO A 553 -22.63 43.86 28.29
N PHE A 554 -23.62 42.99 28.05
CA PHE A 554 -24.25 42.13 29.06
C PHE A 554 -23.78 40.68 29.00
N ALA A 555 -22.74 40.37 28.19
CA ALA A 555 -22.24 39.01 27.95
C ALA A 555 -23.31 37.99 27.53
N ALA A 556 -24.44 38.46 26.98
CA ALA A 556 -25.50 37.61 26.48
C ALA A 556 -25.11 37.10 25.09
N THR A 557 -25.11 35.79 24.91
CA THR A 557 -24.81 35.15 23.63
C THR A 557 -26.08 34.84 22.86
N LEU A 558 -26.00 34.97 21.53
CA LEU A 558 -27.11 34.64 20.64
C LEU A 558 -27.44 33.14 20.71
N ALA A 559 -28.68 32.81 21.06
CA ALA A 559 -29.17 31.43 21.01
C ALA A 559 -29.47 31.02 19.56
N ARG A 560 -28.53 30.32 18.92
CA ARG A 560 -28.64 29.86 17.51
C ARG A 560 -29.62 28.69 17.32
N ASP A 561 -29.91 27.93 18.37
CA ASP A 561 -30.64 26.67 18.26
C ASP A 561 -32.17 26.84 18.14
N LYS A 562 -32.74 27.98 18.56
CA LYS A 562 -34.20 28.24 18.59
C LYS A 562 -34.52 29.73 18.43
N GLY A 563 -35.57 30.04 17.66
CA GLY A 563 -36.14 31.40 17.55
C GLY A 563 -35.94 32.07 16.19
N PRO A 564 -36.22 33.38 16.08
CA PRO A 564 -36.29 34.10 14.81
C PRO A 564 -34.96 34.14 14.03
N TYR A 565 -33.83 34.04 14.73
CA TYR A 565 -32.51 33.91 14.08
C TYR A 565 -32.39 32.62 13.28
N ARG A 566 -32.83 31.49 13.84
CA ARG A 566 -32.80 30.18 13.17
C ARG A 566 -33.73 30.15 11.97
N ASP A 567 -34.89 30.79 12.10
CA ASP A 567 -35.86 30.88 11.00
C ASP A 567 -35.30 31.72 9.85
N LEU A 568 -34.69 32.87 10.16
CA LEU A 568 -33.96 33.70 9.18
C LEU A 568 -32.79 32.93 8.54
N GLU A 569 -31.94 32.28 9.34
CA GLU A 569 -30.83 31.46 8.85
C GLU A 569 -31.32 30.35 7.92
N SER A 570 -32.44 29.69 8.25
CA SER A 570 -33.03 28.66 7.39
C SER A 570 -33.56 29.22 6.07
N GLU A 571 -34.20 30.39 6.07
CA GLU A 571 -34.72 31.05 4.87
C GLU A 571 -33.60 31.54 3.96
N LEU A 572 -32.56 32.16 4.54
CA LEU A 572 -31.38 32.60 3.81
C LEU A 572 -30.63 31.40 3.21
N ASN A 573 -30.45 30.32 3.96
CA ASN A 573 -29.82 29.10 3.45
C ASN A 573 -30.64 28.45 2.33
N ASN A 574 -31.97 28.50 2.40
CA ASN A 574 -32.83 28.06 1.29
C ASN A 574 -32.62 28.92 0.05
N MET A 575 -32.54 30.25 0.17
CA MET A 575 -32.24 31.14 -0.94
C MET A 575 -30.83 30.91 -1.53
N VAL A 576 -29.83 30.69 -0.68
CA VAL A 576 -28.46 30.32 -1.11
C VAL A 576 -28.48 28.99 -1.87
N SER A 577 -29.25 28.00 -1.40
CA SER A 577 -29.37 26.72 -2.08
C SER A 577 -30.08 26.83 -3.43
N ALA A 578 -31.09 27.68 -3.55
CA ALA A 578 -31.78 27.97 -4.80
C ALA A 578 -30.87 28.71 -5.79
N LEU A 579 -30.10 29.70 -5.30
CA LEU A 579 -29.08 30.40 -6.11
C LEU A 579 -28.05 29.41 -6.65
N LYS A 580 -27.50 28.53 -5.78
CA LYS A 580 -26.52 27.52 -6.19
C LYS A 580 -27.12 26.55 -7.22
N ALA A 581 -28.36 26.11 -7.03
CA ALA A 581 -29.05 25.26 -8.01
C ALA A 581 -29.22 25.94 -9.38
N GLU A 582 -29.57 27.22 -9.42
CA GLU A 582 -29.71 27.97 -10.69
C GLU A 582 -28.36 28.25 -11.37
N VAL A 583 -27.32 28.58 -10.59
CA VAL A 583 -25.96 28.76 -11.09
C VAL A 583 -25.42 27.43 -11.62
N ASP A 584 -25.61 26.33 -10.91
CA ASP A 584 -25.17 25.00 -11.31
C ASP A 584 -25.96 24.51 -12.53
N ASN A 585 -27.28 24.70 -12.58
CA ASN A 585 -28.08 24.34 -13.76
C ASN A 585 -27.64 25.12 -15.01
N SER A 586 -27.35 26.41 -14.84
CA SER A 586 -26.84 27.26 -15.92
C SER A 586 -25.43 26.82 -16.34
N ALA A 587 -24.52 26.61 -15.39
CA ALA A 587 -23.15 26.17 -15.63
C ALA A 587 -23.09 24.77 -16.29
N VAL A 588 -23.93 23.84 -15.84
CA VAL A 588 -24.07 22.51 -16.45
C VAL A 588 -24.53 22.62 -17.89
N LEU A 589 -25.48 23.51 -18.20
CA LEU A 589 -25.95 23.73 -19.58
C LEU A 589 -24.83 24.22 -20.51
N PHE A 590 -23.94 25.09 -20.02
CA PHE A 590 -22.80 25.63 -20.78
C PHE A 590 -21.65 24.62 -20.93
N ILE A 591 -21.36 23.83 -19.90
CA ILE A 591 -20.31 22.80 -19.91
C ILE A 591 -20.73 21.59 -20.78
N PHE A 592 -22.03 21.30 -20.87
CA PHE A 592 -22.59 20.19 -21.68
C PHE A 592 -22.84 20.51 -23.16
N LEU A 593 -22.26 21.58 -23.73
CA LEU A 593 -22.15 21.71 -25.18
C LEU A 593 -21.18 20.66 -25.77
N GLY A 594 -21.62 19.39 -25.77
CA GLY A 594 -21.25 18.35 -26.73
C GLY A 594 -19.79 17.87 -26.78
N TYR A 595 -18.90 18.32 -25.91
CA TYR A 595 -17.51 17.84 -25.91
C TYR A 595 -17.35 16.64 -24.97
N GLU A 596 -17.20 15.44 -25.51
CA GLU A 596 -16.91 14.24 -24.72
C GLU A 596 -15.62 14.46 -23.92
N ILE A 597 -15.69 14.36 -22.59
CA ILE A 597 -14.57 14.54 -21.63
C ILE A 597 -13.33 13.70 -22.02
N THR A 598 -13.55 12.60 -22.72
CA THR A 598 -12.51 11.70 -23.26
C THR A 598 -11.64 12.33 -24.35
N LYS A 599 -12.12 13.33 -25.09
CA LYS A 599 -11.39 13.98 -26.20
C LYS A 599 -10.61 15.23 -25.79
N GLN A 600 -10.77 15.72 -24.55
CA GLN A 600 -10.00 16.85 -24.00
C GLN A 600 -8.52 16.49 -23.77
N LYS A 601 -8.26 15.20 -23.48
CA LYS A 601 -6.91 14.66 -23.36
C LYS A 601 -6.34 14.45 -24.76
N GLY A 602 -5.29 15.20 -25.10
CA GLY A 602 -4.61 15.11 -26.39
C GLY A 602 -4.98 16.19 -27.42
N THR A 603 -5.79 17.20 -27.06
CA THR A 603 -5.98 18.40 -27.89
C THR A 603 -4.81 19.35 -27.77
N ARG A 604 -4.19 19.70 -28.89
CA ARG A 604 -3.06 20.64 -28.97
C ARG A 604 -3.22 21.58 -30.17
N MET A 605 -2.36 22.58 -30.24
CA MET A 605 -2.35 23.57 -31.31
C MET A 605 -0.91 23.87 -31.75
N THR A 606 -0.77 24.47 -32.93
CA THR A 606 0.53 24.98 -33.42
C THR A 606 1.06 26.09 -32.51
N ALA A 607 2.37 26.26 -32.46
CA ALA A 607 3.00 27.29 -31.62
C ALA A 607 2.49 28.71 -31.92
N ALA A 608 2.34 29.06 -33.20
CA ALA A 608 1.78 30.35 -33.62
C ALA A 608 0.30 30.51 -33.23
N GLY A 609 -0.50 29.43 -33.35
CA GLY A 609 -1.90 29.42 -32.95
C GLY A 609 -2.07 29.59 -31.43
N LEU A 610 -1.21 28.93 -30.64
CA LEU A 610 -1.22 29.00 -29.18
C LEU A 610 -0.89 30.40 -28.66
N GLN A 611 0.11 31.06 -29.25
CA GLN A 611 0.44 32.45 -28.92
C GLN A 611 -0.73 33.39 -29.23
N ALA A 612 -1.36 33.23 -30.40
CA ALA A 612 -2.50 34.05 -30.78
C ALA A 612 -3.72 33.82 -29.86
N ALA A 613 -4.01 32.58 -29.49
CA ALA A 613 -5.12 32.26 -28.60
C ALA A 613 -4.90 32.77 -27.16
N LEU A 614 -3.67 32.63 -26.62
CA LEU A 614 -3.35 33.13 -25.28
C LEU A 614 -3.42 34.66 -25.19
N ALA A 615 -2.90 35.37 -26.21
CA ALA A 615 -2.96 36.82 -26.25
C ALA A 615 -4.40 37.34 -26.36
N ALA A 616 -5.20 36.75 -27.27
CA ALA A 616 -6.60 37.12 -27.43
C ALA A 616 -7.45 36.73 -26.20
N GLY A 617 -7.17 35.58 -25.59
CA GLY A 617 -7.83 35.13 -24.36
C GLY A 617 -7.55 36.06 -23.17
N ALA A 618 -6.32 36.52 -22.99
CA ALA A 618 -5.97 37.50 -21.95
C ALA A 618 -6.70 38.84 -22.13
N GLY A 619 -6.77 39.35 -23.37
CA GLY A 619 -7.51 40.57 -23.68
C GLY A 619 -9.03 40.44 -23.45
N LEU A 620 -9.61 39.29 -23.79
CA LEU A 620 -11.02 38.99 -23.54
C LEU A 620 -11.33 38.86 -22.05
N ALA A 621 -10.49 38.15 -21.30
CA ALA A 621 -10.65 38.00 -19.85
C ALA A 621 -10.61 39.38 -19.15
N GLN A 622 -9.71 40.27 -19.57
CA GLN A 622 -9.61 41.63 -19.04
C GLN A 622 -10.85 42.48 -19.31
N HIS A 623 -11.49 42.30 -20.47
CA HIS A 623 -12.64 43.12 -20.87
C HIS A 623 -13.97 42.60 -20.31
N LEU A 624 -14.14 41.28 -20.26
CA LEU A 624 -15.38 40.63 -19.88
C LEU A 624 -15.50 40.43 -18.37
N LEU A 625 -14.41 40.08 -17.67
CA LEU A 625 -14.50 39.85 -16.23
C LEU A 625 -14.68 41.17 -15.47
N PRO A 626 -15.58 41.21 -14.45
CA PRO A 626 -15.70 42.37 -13.57
C PRO A 626 -14.38 42.60 -12.81
N ARG A 627 -14.23 43.77 -12.17
CA ARG A 627 -13.04 44.05 -11.34
C ARG A 627 -12.90 43.00 -10.24
N LEU A 628 -11.94 42.10 -10.43
CA LEU A 628 -11.66 40.98 -9.53
C LEU A 628 -11.06 41.50 -8.20
N PRO A 629 -11.53 41.01 -7.03
CA PRO A 629 -10.93 41.34 -5.74
C PRO A 629 -9.52 40.74 -5.61
N SER A 630 -8.68 41.34 -4.76
CA SER A 630 -7.31 40.85 -4.51
C SER A 630 -7.27 39.41 -3.98
N SER A 631 -8.32 38.96 -3.26
CA SER A 631 -8.47 37.59 -2.80
C SER A 631 -8.53 36.57 -3.95
N HIS A 632 -9.14 36.91 -5.08
CA HIS A 632 -9.28 36.00 -6.22
C HIS A 632 -7.93 35.69 -6.88
N TRP A 633 -7.05 36.69 -6.97
CA TRP A 633 -5.69 36.51 -7.49
C TRP A 633 -4.84 35.64 -6.54
N GLN A 634 -4.98 35.86 -5.21
CA GLN A 634 -4.27 35.09 -4.19
C GLN A 634 -4.71 33.62 -4.12
N GLU A 635 -6.01 33.34 -4.26
CA GLU A 635 -6.55 31.98 -4.31
C GLU A 635 -6.00 31.18 -5.51
N ARG A 636 -5.80 31.84 -6.65
CA ARG A 636 -5.22 31.24 -7.86
C ARG A 636 -3.70 31.30 -7.93
N GLY A 637 -3.03 31.88 -6.93
CA GLY A 637 -1.58 32.01 -6.86
C GLY A 637 -0.96 32.92 -7.92
N LEU A 638 -1.73 33.88 -8.42
CA LEU A 638 -1.33 34.84 -9.46
C LEU A 638 -1.07 36.24 -8.86
N GLU A 639 -0.23 37.03 -9.52
CA GLU A 639 -0.04 38.44 -9.18
C GLU A 639 -1.28 39.27 -9.58
N GLU A 640 -1.54 40.39 -8.89
CA GLU A 640 -2.67 41.25 -9.21
C GLU A 640 -2.54 41.79 -10.64
N LYS A 641 -3.58 41.56 -11.47
CA LYS A 641 -3.67 41.92 -12.90
C LYS A 641 -2.83 41.06 -13.85
N ASP A 642 -2.39 39.86 -13.44
CA ASP A 642 -1.77 38.90 -14.36
C ASP A 642 -2.81 38.16 -15.24
N TRP A 643 -3.34 38.88 -16.23
CA TRP A 643 -4.36 38.36 -17.15
C TRP A 643 -3.85 37.22 -18.04
N LEU A 644 -2.55 37.18 -18.32
CA LEU A 644 -1.92 36.14 -19.13
C LEU A 644 -1.82 34.82 -18.35
N GLY A 645 -1.38 34.89 -17.09
CA GLY A 645 -1.38 33.73 -16.18
C GLY A 645 -2.79 33.19 -15.94
N LEU A 646 -3.79 34.08 -15.81
CA LEU A 646 -5.19 33.70 -15.67
C LEU A 646 -5.72 32.99 -16.93
N ALA A 647 -5.46 33.53 -18.12
CA ALA A 647 -5.90 32.92 -19.37
C ALA A 647 -5.33 31.50 -19.56
N ALA A 648 -4.06 31.30 -19.20
CA ALA A 648 -3.41 29.99 -19.32
C ALA A 648 -3.95 28.95 -18.33
N GLN A 649 -4.24 29.36 -17.09
CA GLN A 649 -4.91 28.50 -16.13
C GLN A 649 -6.29 28.07 -16.66
N LEU A 650 -7.10 29.01 -17.17
CA LEU A 650 -8.42 28.71 -17.74
C LEU A 650 -8.34 27.76 -18.94
N TYR A 651 -7.38 27.93 -19.85
CA TYR A 651 -7.15 26.98 -20.93
C TYR A 651 -6.74 25.58 -20.43
N SER A 652 -5.92 25.51 -19.39
CA SER A 652 -5.47 24.24 -18.80
C SER A 652 -6.60 23.48 -18.09
N GLU A 653 -7.53 24.21 -17.48
CA GLU A 653 -8.74 23.65 -16.84
C GLU A 653 -9.72 23.10 -17.88
N MET A 654 -9.83 23.74 -19.05
CA MET A 654 -10.78 23.34 -20.10
C MET A 654 -10.34 22.11 -20.91
N PHE A 655 -9.06 22.05 -21.28
CA PHE A 655 -8.53 21.00 -22.17
C PHE A 655 -7.64 20.03 -21.40
N SER A 656 -6.49 20.51 -20.93
CA SER A 656 -5.54 19.79 -20.05
C SER A 656 -4.29 20.66 -19.90
N PRO A 657 -3.41 20.41 -18.90
CA PRO A 657 -2.12 21.08 -18.83
C PRO A 657 -1.21 20.82 -20.05
N GLU A 658 -1.48 19.75 -20.82
CA GLU A 658 -0.76 19.45 -22.07
C GLU A 658 -1.11 20.39 -23.22
N PHE A 659 -2.20 21.16 -23.11
CA PHE A 659 -2.60 22.15 -24.12
C PHE A 659 -1.57 23.28 -24.26
N LEU A 660 -0.83 23.60 -23.19
CA LEU A 660 0.22 24.64 -23.18
C LEU A 660 1.53 24.17 -23.84
N VAL A 661 1.58 22.93 -24.32
CA VAL A 661 2.70 22.37 -25.09
C VAL A 661 2.33 22.43 -26.59
N PRO A 662 3.09 23.17 -27.41
CA PRO A 662 2.81 23.26 -28.84
C PRO A 662 3.05 21.91 -29.55
N LEU A 663 2.31 21.66 -30.62
CA LEU A 663 2.56 20.52 -31.52
C LEU A 663 3.95 20.63 -32.16
N LEU A 664 4.69 19.51 -32.18
CA LEU A 664 5.95 19.38 -32.89
C LEU A 664 5.71 18.89 -34.32
N GLU A 665 6.65 19.15 -35.23
CA GLU A 665 6.51 18.80 -36.67
C GLU A 665 6.39 17.28 -36.93
N ASP A 666 6.79 16.45 -35.96
CA ASP A 666 6.74 14.97 -36.04
C ASP A 666 5.46 14.35 -35.42
N ASP A 667 4.56 15.15 -34.84
CA ASP A 667 3.35 14.64 -34.16
C ASP A 667 2.23 14.30 -35.17
N VAL A 668 1.64 13.11 -35.05
CA VAL A 668 0.46 12.71 -35.85
C VAL A 668 -0.82 13.21 -35.17
N ALA A 669 -1.44 14.26 -35.72
CA ALA A 669 -2.65 14.87 -35.18
C ALA A 669 -3.80 14.95 -36.22
N PHE A 670 -5.05 14.82 -35.75
CA PHE A 670 -6.26 14.99 -36.57
C PHE A 670 -6.82 16.40 -36.41
N ALA A 671 -6.92 17.14 -37.51
CA ALA A 671 -7.52 18.47 -37.50
C ALA A 671 -9.04 18.42 -37.26
N LEU A 672 -9.50 19.14 -36.23
CA LEU A 672 -10.92 19.28 -35.90
C LEU A 672 -11.58 20.31 -36.83
N GLN A 673 -12.30 19.82 -37.84
CA GLN A 673 -13.06 20.70 -38.74
C GLN A 673 -14.44 21.04 -38.13
N PRO A 674 -14.83 22.32 -38.09
CA PRO A 674 -16.18 22.71 -37.69
C PRO A 674 -17.15 22.33 -38.82
N VAL A 675 -18.25 21.65 -38.49
CA VAL A 675 -19.34 21.35 -39.44
C VAL A 675 -20.40 22.42 -39.28
N ASP A 676 -20.65 23.20 -40.33
CA ASP A 676 -21.74 24.19 -40.45
C ASP A 676 -21.80 25.26 -39.33
N VAL A 677 -20.65 25.83 -38.92
CA VAL A 677 -20.60 26.96 -37.94
C VAL A 677 -19.77 28.12 -38.48
N ASP A 678 -20.36 29.32 -38.51
CA ASP A 678 -19.68 30.57 -38.85
C ASP A 678 -18.76 31.02 -37.70
N LEU A 679 -17.44 30.85 -37.87
CA LEU A 679 -16.41 31.27 -36.91
C LEU A 679 -15.87 32.69 -37.15
N THR A 680 -16.41 33.41 -38.14
CA THR A 680 -15.98 34.76 -38.55
C THR A 680 -16.00 35.77 -37.39
N LYS A 681 -17.01 35.69 -36.51
CA LYS A 681 -17.11 36.52 -35.31
C LYS A 681 -15.94 36.32 -34.35
N TYR A 682 -15.47 35.08 -34.15
CA TYR A 682 -14.35 34.77 -33.26
C TYR A 682 -13.02 35.17 -33.88
N LYS A 683 -12.92 35.13 -35.21
CA LYS A 683 -11.78 35.63 -35.96
C LYS A 683 -11.63 37.15 -35.82
N GLU A 684 -12.72 37.90 -35.95
CA GLU A 684 -12.74 39.34 -35.71
C GLU A 684 -12.40 39.69 -34.26
N LEU A 685 -12.94 38.94 -33.28
CA LEU A 685 -12.59 39.09 -31.86
C LEU A 685 -11.12 38.79 -31.58
N ALA A 686 -10.57 37.72 -32.16
CA ALA A 686 -9.17 37.38 -32.04
C ALA A 686 -8.26 38.48 -32.61
N GLN A 687 -8.65 39.10 -33.73
CA GLN A 687 -7.89 40.19 -34.36
C GLN A 687 -8.02 41.51 -33.58
N THR A 688 -9.17 41.77 -32.96
CA THR A 688 -9.43 43.00 -32.21
C THR A 688 -8.75 43.00 -30.83
N HIS A 689 -8.69 41.83 -30.18
CA HIS A 689 -8.09 41.66 -28.85
C HIS A 689 -6.68 41.09 -28.87
N ALA A 690 -6.12 40.76 -30.04
CA ALA A 690 -4.69 40.53 -30.21
C ALA A 690 -3.96 41.88 -30.20
N ALA A 691 -3.63 42.40 -29.01
CA ALA A 691 -2.88 43.64 -28.86
C ALA A 691 -1.49 43.40 -28.23
N VAL A 692 -0.48 43.83 -28.99
CA VAL A 692 0.92 44.23 -28.74
C VAL A 692 1.70 43.64 -27.54
N ASP A 693 2.75 42.88 -27.86
CA ASP A 693 3.94 42.51 -27.06
C ASP A 693 3.70 42.06 -25.61
N LEU A 694 2.85 41.06 -25.42
CA LEU A 694 2.89 40.23 -24.21
C LEU A 694 3.93 39.11 -24.40
N ASP A 695 4.86 38.98 -23.46
CA ASP A 695 5.88 37.92 -23.46
C ASP A 695 5.26 36.56 -23.09
N VAL A 696 4.65 35.92 -24.09
CA VAL A 696 3.95 34.62 -23.95
C VAL A 696 4.92 33.47 -23.59
N SER A 697 6.24 33.69 -23.69
CA SER A 697 7.26 32.68 -23.39
C SER A 697 7.28 32.23 -21.92
N ARG A 698 6.76 33.05 -20.99
CA ARG A 698 6.66 32.73 -19.55
C ARG A 698 5.70 31.59 -19.24
N VAL A 699 4.75 31.34 -20.13
CA VAL A 699 3.59 30.47 -19.90
C VAL A 699 3.63 29.22 -20.77
N VAL A 700 4.34 29.27 -21.91
CA VAL A 700 4.54 28.12 -22.80
C VAL A 700 5.63 27.21 -22.22
N HIS A 701 5.31 25.92 -22.05
CA HIS A 701 6.23 24.95 -21.47
C HIS A 701 7.13 24.29 -22.52
N LEU A 702 8.44 24.23 -22.27
CA LEU A 702 9.38 23.36 -23.01
C LEU A 702 9.42 21.95 -22.41
N PRO A 703 9.74 20.90 -23.19
CA PRO A 703 9.93 19.55 -22.67
C PRO A 703 11.06 19.53 -21.63
N LYS A 704 10.81 18.93 -20.46
CA LYS A 704 11.67 18.98 -19.26
C LYS A 704 13.07 18.39 -19.54
N GLY A 705 14.13 19.13 -19.17
CA GLY A 705 15.54 18.71 -19.24
C GLY A 705 16.01 17.82 -18.07
N LYS A 706 17.18 17.17 -18.24
CA LYS A 706 17.69 16.03 -17.44
C LYS A 706 18.06 16.27 -15.96
N VAL A 707 18.19 17.51 -15.48
CA VAL A 707 18.64 17.79 -14.08
C VAL A 707 17.47 17.80 -13.10
N HIS A 708 17.41 16.82 -12.20
CA HIS A 708 16.27 16.58 -11.31
C HIS A 708 16.57 17.06 -9.89
N ILE A 709 16.26 18.34 -9.61
CA ILE A 709 16.34 18.88 -8.24
C ILE A 709 14.98 18.73 -7.57
N HIS A 710 14.89 17.86 -6.57
CA HIS A 710 13.69 17.67 -5.76
C HIS A 710 13.43 18.88 -4.86
N THR A 711 12.15 19.16 -4.59
CA THR A 711 11.73 20.10 -3.55
C THR A 711 12.23 19.63 -2.18
N PRO A 712 12.77 20.52 -1.33
CA PRO A 712 13.21 20.13 0.01
C PRO A 712 12.02 19.63 0.83
N TYR A 713 12.24 18.60 1.65
CA TYR A 713 11.21 18.05 2.53
C TYR A 713 11.81 17.70 3.89
N LEU A 714 11.19 18.20 4.95
CA LEU A 714 11.47 17.84 6.34
C LEU A 714 10.33 16.97 6.83
N ASP A 715 10.62 15.71 7.13
CA ASP A 715 9.63 14.80 7.68
C ASP A 715 9.31 15.17 9.12
N LEU A 716 8.07 15.60 9.37
CA LEU A 716 7.60 16.05 10.69
C LEU A 716 7.92 15.05 11.80
N SER A 717 7.75 13.76 11.53
CA SER A 717 8.05 12.71 12.50
C SER A 717 9.54 12.45 12.66
N ALA A 718 10.32 12.43 11.57
CA ALA A 718 11.75 12.11 11.66
C ALA A 718 12.62 13.27 12.17
N ALA A 719 12.22 14.51 11.90
CA ALA A 719 12.98 15.70 12.30
C ALA A 719 12.71 16.14 13.74
N PHE A 720 11.48 15.99 14.24
CA PHE A 720 11.06 16.58 15.51
C PHE A 720 10.68 15.56 16.59
N ASN A 721 10.56 14.26 16.28
CA ASN A 721 10.32 13.23 17.30
C ASN A 721 11.62 12.47 17.63
N PRO A 722 12.20 12.66 18.84
CA PRO A 722 13.43 11.97 19.25
C PRO A 722 13.24 10.45 19.44
N GLN A 723 11.99 9.96 19.49
CA GLN A 723 11.66 8.54 19.57
C GLN A 723 11.39 7.88 18.21
N PHE A 724 11.41 8.66 17.13
CA PHE A 724 11.13 8.12 15.80
C PHE A 724 12.35 7.40 15.23
N SER A 725 12.22 6.08 15.02
CA SER A 725 13.25 5.27 14.38
C SER A 725 13.03 5.21 12.87
N ALA A 726 13.91 5.88 12.10
CA ALA A 726 13.82 5.94 10.64
C ALA A 726 13.93 4.57 9.93
N THR A 727 14.45 3.54 10.61
CA THR A 727 14.57 2.16 10.07
C THR A 727 13.22 1.44 9.91
N ALA A 728 12.12 1.96 10.48
CA ALA A 728 10.79 1.38 10.28
C ALA A 728 10.31 1.49 8.82
N ARG A 729 10.70 2.52 8.06
CA ARG A 729 10.25 2.73 6.67
C ARG A 729 10.99 1.92 5.61
N THR A 730 12.16 1.32 5.91
CA THR A 730 12.89 0.52 4.91
C THR A 730 12.42 -0.93 4.81
N THR A 731 11.48 -1.38 5.65
CA THR A 731 11.02 -2.79 5.64
C THR A 731 9.81 -3.06 4.72
N THR A 732 9.21 -2.03 4.12
CA THR A 732 7.99 -2.18 3.32
C THR A 732 8.26 -2.28 1.82
N SER A 733 8.88 -3.37 1.38
CA SER A 733 8.37 -4.17 0.24
C SER A 733 9.17 -5.48 0.11
N LYS A 734 9.04 -6.39 1.06
CA LYS A 734 9.39 -7.79 0.80
C LYS A 734 8.34 -8.39 -0.13
N LYS A 735 8.41 -8.07 -1.44
CA LYS A 735 7.79 -8.91 -2.48
C LYS A 735 8.25 -10.34 -2.20
N LYS A 736 7.32 -11.27 -2.01
CA LYS A 736 7.62 -12.69 -1.79
C LYS A 736 8.50 -13.17 -2.96
N ARG A 737 9.81 -13.26 -2.73
CA ARG A 737 10.77 -13.79 -3.70
C ARG A 737 10.70 -15.33 -3.66
N PRO A 738 10.90 -16.02 -4.79
CA PRO A 738 10.85 -17.48 -4.84
C PRO A 738 11.99 -18.12 -4.02
N LEU A 739 11.69 -19.30 -3.44
CA LEU A 739 12.49 -20.01 -2.43
C LEU A 739 13.91 -20.44 -2.87
N TRP A 740 14.24 -20.38 -4.16
CA TRP A 740 15.46 -20.98 -4.72
C TRP A 740 16.67 -20.03 -4.85
N LYS A 741 16.55 -18.74 -4.51
CA LYS A 741 17.73 -17.87 -4.43
C LYS A 741 18.37 -18.02 -3.05
N ARG A 742 19.67 -18.36 -3.03
CA ARG A 742 20.52 -18.34 -1.83
C ARG A 742 20.27 -17.03 -1.08
N LYS A 743 20.01 -17.13 0.22
CA LYS A 743 19.94 -15.99 1.14
C LYS A 743 21.33 -15.32 1.10
N GLU A 744 21.54 -14.41 0.15
CA GLU A 744 22.47 -13.32 0.36
C GLU A 744 21.87 -12.59 1.55
N SER A 745 22.50 -12.71 2.72
CA SER A 745 22.21 -11.85 3.87
C SER A 745 22.71 -10.43 3.59
N GLY A 746 22.40 -9.91 2.41
CA GLY A 746 22.58 -8.52 2.05
C GLY A 746 21.55 -7.74 2.82
N SER A 747 21.95 -7.24 3.98
CA SER A 747 21.31 -6.06 4.52
C SER A 747 21.42 -4.98 3.44
N GLU A 748 20.25 -4.47 3.05
CA GLU A 748 20.15 -3.30 2.21
C GLU A 748 20.73 -2.13 2.98
N ARG A 749 21.83 -1.57 2.44
CA ARG A 749 22.44 -0.29 2.84
C ARG A 749 23.13 -0.33 4.22
N PRO A 750 24.21 0.45 4.40
CA PRO A 750 24.74 0.73 5.72
C PRO A 750 23.65 1.46 6.52
N SER A 751 22.90 0.72 7.34
CA SER A 751 21.98 1.29 8.30
C SER A 751 22.79 1.64 9.55
N LEU A 752 22.86 2.92 9.91
CA LEU A 752 23.28 3.35 11.25
C LEU A 752 22.65 2.40 12.27
N PRO A 753 23.40 1.86 13.26
CA PRO A 753 22.75 1.38 14.46
C PRO A 753 21.90 2.55 14.97
N PRO A 754 20.61 2.33 15.26
CA PRO A 754 19.72 3.43 15.61
C PRO A 754 20.33 4.17 16.79
N ALA A 755 20.44 5.50 16.68
CA ALA A 755 20.65 6.34 17.86
C ALA A 755 19.60 5.92 18.88
N VAL A 756 20.02 5.64 20.11
CA VAL A 756 19.10 5.16 21.14
C VAL A 756 18.04 6.25 21.31
N PRO A 757 16.75 5.97 21.08
CA PRO A 757 15.73 7.01 21.16
C PRO A 757 15.68 7.53 22.60
N HIS A 758 16.26 8.71 22.82
CA HIS A 758 16.28 9.33 24.14
C HIS A 758 14.87 9.85 24.47
N PRO A 759 14.36 9.60 25.68
CA PRO A 759 13.03 10.07 26.04
C PRO A 759 12.98 11.60 26.02
N ALA A 760 11.97 12.16 25.36
CA ALA A 760 11.78 13.61 25.20
C ALA A 760 11.82 14.39 26.53
N LYS A 761 11.44 13.74 27.63
CA LYS A 761 11.55 14.29 28.99
C LYS A 761 12.99 14.61 29.41
N ILE A 762 13.97 13.78 29.05
CA ILE A 762 15.38 14.02 29.38
C ILE A 762 15.92 15.21 28.58
N ALA A 763 15.51 15.36 27.32
CA ALA A 763 15.90 16.50 26.51
C ALA A 763 15.43 17.83 27.13
N LEU A 764 14.18 17.91 27.60
CA LEU A 764 13.69 19.11 28.28
C LEU A 764 14.42 19.41 29.59
N ILE A 765 14.77 18.38 30.38
CA ILE A 765 15.52 18.56 31.63
C ILE A 765 16.91 19.16 31.38
N ILE A 766 17.61 18.69 30.33
CA ILE A 766 18.94 19.21 29.97
C ILE A 766 18.83 20.66 29.47
N PHE A 767 17.85 20.95 28.62
CA PHE A 767 17.61 22.30 28.12
C PHE A 767 17.33 23.30 29.26
N ASN A 768 16.49 22.91 30.23
CA ASN A 768 16.17 23.73 31.40
C ASN A 768 17.36 23.96 32.34
N ARG A 769 18.37 23.08 32.30
CA ARG A 769 19.61 23.25 33.09
C ARG A 769 20.56 24.25 32.44
N GLU A 770 20.51 24.38 31.11
CA GLU A 770 21.49 25.13 30.31
C GLU A 770 21.00 26.52 29.89
N ASN A 771 19.71 26.83 30.03
CA ASN A 771 19.12 28.14 29.73
C ASN A 771 18.57 28.81 31.00
N GLU A 772 18.59 30.14 31.03
CA GLU A 772 18.15 30.95 32.18
C GLU A 772 16.62 30.90 32.39
N ASP A 773 15.86 30.67 31.32
CA ASP A 773 14.40 30.54 31.33
C ASP A 773 13.96 29.06 31.21
N PRO A 774 13.55 28.41 32.32
CA PRO A 774 13.18 27.00 32.30
C PRO A 774 11.76 26.77 31.75
N ILE A 775 11.61 25.75 30.91
CA ILE A 775 10.30 25.26 30.45
C ILE A 775 9.61 24.51 31.61
N PRO A 776 8.43 24.95 32.09
CA PRO A 776 7.76 24.31 33.22
C PRO A 776 7.25 22.90 32.84
N LEU A 777 7.89 21.86 33.41
CA LEU A 777 7.55 20.45 33.17
C LEU A 777 6.13 20.08 33.65
N ASP A 778 5.60 20.83 34.61
CA ASP A 778 4.27 20.60 35.20
C ASP A 778 3.14 21.31 34.44
N SER A 779 3.47 22.11 33.42
CA SER A 779 2.46 22.73 32.55
C SER A 779 1.65 21.68 31.79
N GLU A 780 0.32 21.81 31.80
CA GLU A 780 -0.59 20.91 31.08
C GLU A 780 -0.24 20.81 29.59
N ALA A 781 0.19 21.92 28.97
CA ALA A 781 0.62 21.95 27.57
C ALA A 781 1.89 21.11 27.32
N CYS A 782 2.88 21.19 28.22
CA CYS A 782 4.11 20.39 28.14
C CYS A 782 3.82 18.89 28.31
N GLN A 783 2.95 18.54 29.25
CA GLN A 783 2.53 17.15 29.48
C GLN A 783 1.74 16.57 28.30
N GLN A 784 0.87 17.36 27.67
CA GLN A 784 0.16 16.95 26.46
C GLN A 784 1.11 16.69 25.28
N VAL A 785 2.12 17.54 25.10
CA VAL A 785 3.17 17.34 24.07
C VAL A 785 3.99 16.08 24.34
N LEU A 786 4.44 15.87 25.59
CA LEU A 786 5.18 14.66 25.98
C LEU A 786 4.34 13.39 25.80
N LYS A 787 3.05 13.43 26.15
CA LYS A 787 2.12 12.31 25.96
C LYS A 787 1.86 12.03 24.47
N ALA A 788 1.73 13.07 23.65
CA ALA A 788 1.60 12.92 22.20
C ALA A 788 2.84 12.27 21.58
N ILE A 789 4.04 12.69 21.99
CA ILE A 789 5.32 12.12 21.52
C ILE A 789 5.45 10.64 21.91
N CYS A 790 5.08 10.27 23.15
CA CYS A 790 5.15 8.89 23.63
C CYS A 790 4.05 7.96 23.06
N SER A 791 2.87 8.51 22.70
CA SER A 791 1.74 7.72 22.15
C SER A 791 1.79 7.49 20.64
N GLY A 792 2.57 8.30 19.90
CA GLY A 792 2.68 8.24 18.44
C GLY A 792 3.35 7.00 17.86
N THR A 793 3.81 6.06 18.68
CA THR A 793 4.41 4.78 18.25
C THR A 793 3.38 3.69 17.94
N ASN A 794 2.14 3.82 18.42
CA ASN A 794 1.13 2.75 18.30
C ASN A 794 0.06 2.95 17.22
N ASN A 795 -0.11 4.16 16.67
CA ASN A 795 -1.12 4.44 15.65
C ASN A 795 -0.47 4.95 14.36
N VAL A 796 0.00 4.02 13.53
CA VAL A 796 0.11 4.24 12.08
C VAL A 796 -1.08 3.53 11.43
N GLU A 797 -2.29 3.99 11.74
CA GLU A 797 -3.43 3.77 10.86
C GLU A 797 -3.53 4.97 9.92
N ALA A 798 -3.57 4.65 8.64
CA ALA A 798 -3.67 5.58 7.54
C ALA A 798 -4.92 6.45 7.70
N ILE A 799 -4.74 7.70 8.12
CA ILE A 799 -5.69 8.77 7.82
C ILE A 799 -5.48 9.08 6.33
N GLY A 800 -6.48 8.73 5.54
CA GLY A 800 -6.42 8.71 4.09
C GLY A 800 -6.09 10.06 3.46
N SER A 801 -5.08 10.06 2.59
CA SER A 801 -5.05 10.97 1.45
C SER A 801 -5.84 10.32 0.31
N SER A 802 -7.10 10.70 0.20
CA SER A 802 -7.83 10.58 -1.05
C SER A 802 -7.16 11.45 -2.11
N GLY A 803 -6.70 10.82 -3.20
CA GLY A 803 -6.56 11.47 -4.50
C GLY A 803 -5.25 12.19 -4.79
N ALA A 804 -4.17 11.46 -5.06
CA ALA A 804 -3.11 11.92 -5.95
C ALA A 804 -2.40 10.71 -6.58
N SER A 805 -2.86 10.33 -7.77
CA SER A 805 -2.19 9.37 -8.63
C SER A 805 -0.89 9.99 -9.18
N SER A 806 0.26 9.60 -8.63
CA SER A 806 1.55 9.79 -9.29
C SER A 806 2.13 8.44 -9.69
N SER A 807 1.82 8.03 -10.90
CA SER A 807 2.51 6.97 -11.63
C SER A 807 3.95 7.39 -11.92
N THR A 808 4.93 6.75 -11.28
CA THR A 808 6.33 6.82 -11.70
C THR A 808 6.68 5.56 -12.50
N PRO A 809 7.15 5.67 -13.76
CA PRO A 809 7.76 4.54 -14.44
C PRO A 809 9.20 4.40 -13.95
N SER A 810 9.57 3.18 -13.60
CA SER A 810 10.93 2.74 -13.34
C SER A 810 11.73 2.75 -14.65
N VAL A 811 12.81 3.53 -14.73
CA VAL A 811 13.84 3.36 -15.76
C VAL A 811 15.21 3.31 -15.09
N SER A 812 15.79 2.12 -15.14
CA SER A 812 17.19 1.83 -14.82
C SER A 812 18.10 2.30 -15.94
N LEU A 813 19.14 3.07 -15.65
CA LEU A 813 20.28 3.24 -16.55
C LEU A 813 21.59 3.19 -15.76
N GLN A 814 22.35 2.13 -16.04
CA GLN A 814 23.80 2.06 -15.90
C GLN A 814 24.43 3.12 -16.80
N MET A 815 25.52 3.76 -16.35
CA MET A 815 26.80 3.79 -17.09
C MET A 815 27.94 4.41 -16.25
N THR A 816 29.14 4.03 -16.68
CA THR A 816 30.51 4.07 -16.14
C THR A 816 31.10 5.45 -15.84
N PRO A 817 32.10 5.57 -14.94
CA PRO A 817 32.83 6.82 -14.72
C PRO A 817 34.02 6.95 -15.69
N SER A 818 34.32 8.20 -16.07
CA SER A 818 35.63 8.61 -16.56
C SER A 818 36.16 9.67 -15.60
N ALA A 819 37.44 9.52 -15.28
CA ALA A 819 38.22 10.30 -14.33
C ALA A 819 38.21 11.81 -14.60
N GLU A 820 38.29 12.63 -13.54
CA GLU A 820 39.50 13.38 -13.16
C GLU A 820 39.26 14.19 -11.87
N ASP A 821 40.32 14.26 -11.06
CA ASP A 821 40.44 14.81 -9.71
C ASP A 821 40.20 16.32 -9.58
N VAL A 822 39.72 16.79 -8.42
CA VAL A 822 40.36 17.86 -7.62
C VAL A 822 39.95 17.75 -6.13
N SER A 823 40.99 17.48 -5.34
CA SER A 823 41.27 17.64 -3.91
C SER A 823 40.49 18.65 -3.05
N LEU A 824 40.08 18.17 -1.87
CA LEU A 824 40.13 18.91 -0.61
C LEU A 824 40.88 18.04 0.41
N GLU A 825 42.14 18.38 0.69
CA GLU A 825 42.93 17.80 1.77
C GLU A 825 42.31 18.11 3.15
N PRO A 826 42.31 17.16 4.09
CA PRO A 826 42.34 17.45 5.51
C PRO A 826 43.77 17.33 6.05
N LEU A 827 44.12 18.28 6.91
CA LEU A 827 45.34 18.33 7.70
C LEU A 827 45.64 16.98 8.41
N GLY A 828 46.73 16.36 7.97
CA GLY A 828 47.75 15.72 8.80
C GLY A 828 47.32 14.74 9.89
N GLN A 829 47.31 13.44 9.55
CA GLN A 829 48.02 12.40 10.31
C GLN A 829 48.22 11.17 9.41
N ARG A 830 49.41 11.07 8.81
CA ARG A 830 49.88 9.86 8.12
C ARG A 830 50.10 8.76 9.16
N ALA A 831 49.19 7.80 9.25
CA ALA A 831 49.49 6.48 9.77
C ALA A 831 49.67 5.54 8.58
N THR A 832 50.91 5.16 8.30
CA THR A 832 51.26 4.10 7.38
C THR A 832 50.77 2.77 7.94
N TYR A 833 49.77 2.14 7.32
CA TYR A 833 49.36 0.78 7.67
C TYR A 833 49.95 -0.21 6.66
N THR A 834 51.00 -0.90 7.11
CA THR A 834 51.59 -2.04 6.43
C THR A 834 50.66 -3.25 6.55
N HIS A 835 50.34 -3.84 5.41
CA HIS A 835 49.73 -5.16 5.29
C HIS A 835 50.49 -6.19 6.13
N GLY A 836 49.78 -6.88 7.02
CA GLY A 836 50.28 -8.06 7.73
C GLY A 836 49.14 -9.05 7.92
N GLY A 837 48.99 -9.99 6.99
CA GLY A 837 48.25 -11.23 7.26
C GLY A 837 48.94 -12.02 8.38
N PRO A 838 48.23 -12.98 9.02
CA PRO A 838 47.86 -14.17 8.27
C PRO A 838 46.44 -14.68 8.52
N TYR A 839 45.97 -15.41 7.51
CA TYR A 839 44.90 -16.40 7.57
C TYR A 839 44.96 -17.23 8.86
N SER A 840 43.85 -17.26 9.60
CA SER A 840 43.53 -18.38 10.47
C SER A 840 42.10 -18.79 10.25
N THR A 841 41.96 -19.86 9.47
CA THR A 841 40.76 -20.69 9.39
C THR A 841 40.48 -21.29 10.76
N CYS A 842 39.28 -21.10 11.29
CA CYS A 842 38.72 -21.96 12.33
C CYS A 842 37.35 -22.47 11.87
N VAL A 843 37.30 -23.80 11.79
CA VAL A 843 36.15 -24.67 11.49
C VAL A 843 35.06 -24.55 12.54
#